data_AF-A0A9X8YA55-F1
#
_entry.id   AF-A0A9X8YA55-F1
#
_cell.length_a   1.000
_cell.length_b   1.000
_cell.length_c   1.000
_cell.angle_alpha   90.00
_cell.angle_beta   90.00
_cell.angle_gamma   90.00
#
_symmetry.space_group_name_H-M   'P 1'
#
loop_
_entity.id
_entity.type
_entity.pdbx_description
1 polymer ?
#
loop_
_entity_poly.entity_id
_entity_poly.type
_entity_poly.pdbx_seq_one_letter_code
_entity_poly.pdbx_strand_id
1 'polypeptide(L)'
;MHPPIKKIRNHIYRRDDFLGTGKELLNYQSTLNDIHDEFSRAQQSDAGLSHLSVAKMIDKLSYLKATALQMDDLFSVLRRQGVSLRATGLADWASAHTNQEENEACKPEPSVAKKGMSSSKASRPNKIDFPKFEYPNYDQPTNKIRVGTILDTFSESAFSYEWINVPLSKETWKSQLDTCELLFVESAWAGNSNEWRYCLTGASAPRPEVIELVEYAKSQGLPTVFWNKEDPPHFADFIRTAALFDVVLTTDESCVTNYKKQLGHDNVGVLPFAAQPKIHNPIRPGKVFRNKQVAFGGMYFAHKYPERREQMEYLLPAAAKFDFDIFSRQLGGDDKYQFPEPFDRNVVGSLPYDSMLTAYHAYSVFLNVNSVTTSSTMCARRIFEIIASGGSVVSAPSPAIESFFPDGLVPMPTNEAEAYSEIRALLQPGGYRDKLVHKGQRIIWNEHTFAHRVHEILKWSGMKTQPTRKTVSVIAPTIRPNYVEHVLDSVARQENVDLELNLLLHGFELDIAELKAKARDRGIQNINILLAPKESTLGSNLNRLVAASSGDIVSKMDDDDFYGAHYLEDLVNAKMYSGADIVGKASSYIHFESKNATILSYAASENRFTNFVRGATLTADRDLFLAVPFQDLHRSEDSTFIREVAATGGSVYAADRFNFWVRRSANKAHHTWTVEDRELFASGPVVSYGDPSEFVGA
;
A
#
# COMPACT_ATOMS: atom_id res chain seq x y z
N MET A 1 36.09 -39.79 45.27
CA MET A 1 34.96 -40.52 45.88
C MET A 1 33.78 -40.50 44.91
N HIS A 2 33.07 -41.62 44.81
CA HIS A 2 32.09 -41.96 43.76
C HIS A 2 30.67 -41.30 43.98
N PRO A 3 29.69 -41.48 43.04
CA PRO A 3 28.79 -40.46 42.41
C PRO A 3 27.35 -40.45 43.03
N PRO A 4 26.24 -39.80 42.50
CA PRO A 4 25.53 -40.17 41.23
C PRO A 4 24.61 -39.12 40.50
N ILE A 5 24.45 -39.32 39.18
CA ILE A 5 23.21 -39.40 38.35
C ILE A 5 21.87 -38.95 38.98
N LYS A 6 21.14 -37.97 38.38
CA LYS A 6 19.75 -38.11 37.83
C LYS A 6 19.08 -36.79 37.38
N LYS A 7 18.31 -36.91 36.29
CA LYS A 7 17.19 -36.07 35.78
C LYS A 7 17.52 -34.79 34.99
N ILE A 8 17.66 -34.94 33.68
CA ILE A 8 16.81 -34.19 32.73
C ILE A 8 16.29 -35.19 31.70
N ARG A 9 15.11 -35.75 31.99
CA ARG A 9 14.21 -36.36 31.02
C ARG A 9 13.05 -35.38 30.89
N ASN A 10 12.66 -35.11 29.65
CA ASN A 10 11.55 -34.25 29.23
C ASN A 10 11.88 -32.76 29.24
N HIS A 11 12.15 -32.20 28.07
CA HIS A 11 11.38 -31.09 27.46
C HIS A 11 11.49 -31.28 25.93
N ILE A 12 10.62 -32.13 25.39
CA ILE A 12 10.26 -32.09 23.97
C ILE A 12 9.44 -30.81 23.84
N TYR A 13 9.99 -29.78 23.21
CA TYR A 13 9.17 -28.68 22.73
C TYR A 13 8.32 -29.18 21.57
N ARG A 14 7.02 -28.85 21.65
CA ARG A 14 5.97 -29.20 20.70
C ARG A 14 6.30 -28.66 19.32
N ARG A 15 5.81 -29.39 18.33
CA ARG A 15 6.06 -29.25 16.90
C ARG A 15 5.31 -28.08 16.23
N ASP A 16 4.67 -27.21 17.01
CA ASP A 16 3.54 -26.39 16.52
C ASP A 16 3.76 -24.86 16.56
N ASP A 17 4.92 -24.36 17.00
CA ASP A 17 5.18 -22.90 17.04
C ASP A 17 6.15 -22.38 15.96
N PHE A 18 6.44 -23.19 14.92
CA PHE A 18 7.29 -22.80 13.79
C PHE A 18 6.52 -22.85 12.46
N LEU A 19 6.15 -21.69 11.92
CA LEU A 19 5.58 -21.53 10.58
C LEU A 19 6.69 -21.29 9.54
N GLY A 20 7.58 -22.25 9.38
CA GLY A 20 8.53 -22.33 8.26
C GLY A 20 8.25 -23.58 7.43
N THR A 21 8.47 -23.53 6.10
CA THR A 21 8.30 -24.73 5.28
C THR A 21 9.30 -25.80 5.71
N GLY A 22 8.92 -27.08 5.72
CA GLY A 22 9.77 -28.18 6.25
C GLY A 22 11.16 -28.29 5.61
N LYS A 23 11.36 -27.70 4.41
CA LYS A 23 12.64 -27.65 3.70
C LYS A 23 13.55 -26.51 4.19
N GLU A 24 12.99 -25.39 4.63
CA GLU A 24 13.73 -24.29 5.27
C GLU A 24 14.19 -24.69 6.67
N LEU A 25 13.36 -25.42 7.43
CA LEU A 25 13.74 -26.01 8.72
C LEU A 25 14.87 -27.03 8.58
N LEU A 26 14.88 -27.87 7.55
CA LEU A 26 15.95 -28.84 7.28
C LEU A 26 17.27 -28.16 6.89
N ASN A 27 17.22 -27.12 6.04
CA ASN A 27 18.41 -26.35 5.67
C ASN A 27 18.94 -25.51 6.83
N TYR A 28 18.06 -24.97 7.67
CA TYR A 28 18.43 -24.23 8.89
C TYR A 28 19.10 -25.16 9.91
N GLN A 29 18.52 -26.33 10.17
CA GLN A 29 19.10 -27.33 11.08
C GLN A 29 20.44 -27.86 10.56
N SER A 30 20.55 -28.11 9.24
CA SER A 30 21.80 -28.53 8.61
C SER A 30 22.90 -27.47 8.75
N THR A 31 22.56 -26.20 8.53
CA THR A 31 23.51 -25.08 8.63
C THR A 31 23.96 -24.88 10.09
N LEU A 32 23.06 -25.04 11.06
CA LEU A 32 23.40 -24.98 12.48
C LEU A 32 24.29 -26.15 12.93
N ASN A 33 24.03 -27.36 12.43
CA ASN A 33 24.87 -28.54 12.71
C ASN A 33 26.27 -28.37 12.11
N ASP A 34 26.38 -27.83 10.89
CA ASP A 34 27.69 -27.56 10.25
C ASP A 34 28.50 -26.50 11.01
N ILE A 35 27.85 -25.45 11.52
CA ILE A 35 28.46 -24.43 12.37
C ILE A 35 28.92 -25.04 13.71
N HIS A 36 28.11 -25.92 14.30
CA HIS A 36 28.43 -26.62 15.55
C HIS A 36 29.62 -27.57 15.39
N ASP A 37 29.70 -28.30 14.28
CA ASP A 37 30.79 -29.20 13.95
C ASP A 37 32.10 -28.44 13.67
N GLU A 38 32.03 -27.28 13.00
CA GLU A 38 33.20 -26.41 12.80
C GLU A 38 33.71 -25.83 14.13
N PHE A 39 32.82 -25.42 15.05
CA PHE A 39 33.19 -24.98 16.40
C PHE A 39 33.82 -26.11 17.24
N SER A 40 33.23 -27.30 17.18
CA SER A 40 33.70 -28.47 17.93
C SER A 40 35.07 -28.93 17.46
N ARG A 41 35.36 -28.85 16.14
CA ARG A 41 36.70 -29.14 15.59
C ARG A 41 37.72 -28.08 15.99
N ALA A 42 37.35 -26.79 16.01
CA ALA A 42 38.23 -25.71 16.42
C ALA A 42 38.59 -25.75 17.91
N GLN A 43 37.71 -26.28 18.76
CA GLN A 43 38.00 -26.49 20.19
C GLN A 43 38.89 -27.70 20.47
N GLN A 44 38.94 -28.69 19.56
CA GLN A 44 39.77 -29.88 19.72
C GLN A 44 41.21 -29.72 19.19
N SER A 45 41.49 -28.70 18.37
CA SER A 45 42.78 -28.58 17.67
C SER A 45 43.86 -27.75 18.37
N ASP A 46 43.58 -27.04 19.48
CA ASP A 46 44.45 -26.06 20.17
C ASP A 46 45.06 -24.94 19.29
N ALA A 47 44.92 -25.02 17.98
CA ALA A 47 45.09 -23.94 17.02
C ALA A 47 43.75 -23.20 16.92
N GLY A 48 43.72 -21.94 17.36
CA GLY A 48 42.55 -21.07 17.22
C GLY A 48 42.03 -20.98 15.78
N LEU A 49 40.78 -20.53 15.64
CA LEU A 49 40.09 -20.40 14.35
C LEU A 49 40.93 -19.60 13.34
N SER A 50 41.27 -20.21 12.21
CA SER A 50 41.98 -19.53 11.12
C SER A 50 41.14 -18.39 10.52
N HIS A 51 41.79 -17.36 9.97
CA HIS A 51 41.11 -16.24 9.29
C HIS A 51 40.16 -16.71 8.16
N LEU A 52 40.49 -17.83 7.50
CA LEU A 52 39.69 -18.42 6.43
C LEU A 52 38.41 -19.12 6.94
N SER A 53 38.44 -19.68 8.16
CA SER A 53 37.25 -20.26 8.81
C SER A 53 36.29 -19.19 9.33
N VAL A 54 36.81 -18.04 9.77
CA VAL A 54 35.98 -16.91 10.21
C VAL A 54 35.25 -16.26 9.04
N ALA A 55 35.91 -16.08 7.88
CA ALA A 55 35.26 -15.54 6.67
C ALA A 55 34.13 -16.45 6.15
N LYS A 56 34.33 -17.77 6.13
CA LYS A 56 33.28 -18.73 5.76
C LYS A 56 32.12 -18.75 6.76
N MET A 57 32.40 -18.56 8.05
CA MET A 57 31.35 -18.40 9.07
C MET A 57 30.56 -17.10 8.88
N ILE A 58 31.22 -15.99 8.54
CA ILE A 58 30.55 -14.71 8.27
C ILE A 58 29.62 -14.83 7.04
N ASP A 59 30.04 -15.52 5.99
CA ASP A 59 29.18 -15.80 4.83
C ASP A 59 27.96 -16.67 5.18
N LYS A 60 28.17 -17.74 5.96
CA LYS A 60 27.08 -18.63 6.42
C LYS A 60 26.13 -17.93 7.42
N LEU A 61 26.66 -17.05 8.28
CA LEU A 61 25.87 -16.21 9.18
C LEU A 61 25.12 -15.10 8.43
N SER A 62 25.68 -14.60 7.33
CA SER A 62 25.01 -13.65 6.43
C SER A 62 23.84 -14.29 5.68
N TYR A 63 23.94 -15.58 5.35
CA TYR A 63 22.82 -16.38 4.84
C TYR A 63 21.69 -16.50 5.87
N LEU A 64 22.00 -16.70 7.16
CA LEU A 64 21.02 -16.69 8.25
C LEU A 64 20.42 -15.29 8.50
N LYS A 65 21.17 -14.22 8.19
CA LYS A 65 20.74 -12.82 8.30
C LYS A 65 19.60 -12.45 7.33
N ALA A 66 19.47 -13.19 6.22
CA ALA A 66 18.43 -12.99 5.22
C ALA A 66 17.09 -13.67 5.57
N THR A 67 17.10 -14.62 6.50
CA THR A 67 15.93 -15.40 6.94
C THR A 67 15.61 -15.13 8.42
N ALA A 68 15.02 -13.96 8.64
CA ALA A 68 14.20 -13.55 9.78
C ALA A 68 14.84 -13.26 11.15
N LEU A 69 14.27 -12.22 11.78
CA LEU A 69 14.13 -11.97 13.22
C LEU A 69 14.63 -13.09 14.16
N GLN A 70 15.69 -12.81 14.93
CA GLN A 70 15.92 -13.20 16.34
C GLN A 70 17.42 -13.10 16.69
N MET A 71 17.94 -11.88 16.80
CA MET A 71 19.32 -11.66 17.26
C MET A 71 19.49 -11.88 18.78
N ASP A 72 18.43 -11.67 19.57
CA ASP A 72 18.49 -11.80 21.03
C ASP A 72 18.68 -13.24 21.51
N ASP A 73 18.11 -14.22 20.81
CA ASP A 73 18.27 -15.64 21.14
C ASP A 73 19.69 -16.13 20.84
N LEU A 74 20.31 -15.66 19.75
CA LEU A 74 21.69 -15.99 19.39
C LEU A 74 22.68 -15.43 20.42
N PHE A 75 22.49 -14.18 20.90
CA PHE A 75 23.31 -13.62 21.97
C PHE A 75 23.14 -14.34 23.30
N SER A 76 21.94 -14.86 23.58
CA SER A 76 21.68 -15.68 24.76
C SER A 76 22.39 -17.04 24.70
N VAL A 77 22.47 -17.66 23.52
CA VAL A 77 23.15 -18.94 23.28
C VAL A 77 24.67 -18.79 23.35
N LEU A 78 25.22 -17.74 22.73
CA LEU A 78 26.67 -17.46 22.74
C LEU A 78 27.19 -17.17 24.15
N ARG A 79 26.41 -16.45 24.98
CA ARG A 79 26.74 -16.25 26.41
C ARG A 79 26.66 -17.54 27.21
N ARG A 80 25.68 -18.41 26.94
CA ARG A 80 25.53 -19.72 27.63
C ARG A 80 26.64 -20.72 27.27
N GLN A 81 27.27 -20.56 26.10
CA GLN A 81 28.41 -21.38 25.67
C GLN A 81 29.78 -20.76 25.96
N GLY A 82 29.85 -19.64 26.70
CA GLY A 82 31.10 -19.07 27.18
C GLY A 82 31.90 -18.26 26.15
N VAL A 83 31.29 -17.89 25.02
CA VAL A 83 31.95 -17.10 23.97
C VAL A 83 31.97 -15.62 24.36
N SER A 84 33.16 -15.04 24.48
CA SER A 84 33.34 -13.61 24.83
C SER A 84 32.97 -12.69 23.65
N LEU A 85 31.96 -11.83 23.84
CA LEU A 85 31.51 -10.85 22.84
C LEU A 85 32.56 -9.77 22.52
N ARG A 86 33.61 -9.62 23.33
CA ARG A 86 34.75 -8.73 23.03
C ARG A 86 35.68 -9.27 21.96
N ALA A 87 35.73 -10.59 21.76
CA ALA A 87 36.63 -11.22 20.79
C ALA A 87 36.08 -11.20 19.34
N THR A 88 34.82 -10.79 19.15
CA THR A 88 34.11 -10.82 17.86
C THR A 88 33.91 -9.44 17.23
N GLY A 89 34.39 -8.35 17.85
CA GLY A 89 34.21 -6.98 17.35
C GLY A 89 32.78 -6.44 17.44
N LEU A 90 31.87 -7.14 18.12
CA LEU A 90 30.42 -6.80 18.19
C LEU A 90 30.04 -5.96 19.43
N ALA A 91 31.03 -5.48 20.20
CA ALA A 91 30.80 -4.76 21.45
C ALA A 91 30.13 -3.40 21.24
N ASP A 92 30.45 -2.69 20.15
CA ASP A 92 29.95 -1.33 19.89
C ASP A 92 28.45 -1.29 19.57
N TRP A 93 27.90 -2.39 19.04
CA TRP A 93 26.46 -2.49 18.74
C TRP A 93 25.60 -2.64 20.00
N ALA A 94 26.08 -3.40 21.00
CA ALA A 94 25.37 -3.63 22.26
C ALA A 94 25.36 -2.37 23.17
N SER A 95 26.42 -1.57 23.10
CA SER A 95 26.53 -0.32 23.84
C SER A 95 25.65 0.80 23.29
N ALA A 96 25.31 0.77 21.99
CA ALA A 96 24.46 1.78 21.36
C ALA A 96 22.95 1.65 21.69
N HIS A 97 22.52 0.53 22.30
CA HIS A 97 21.10 0.23 22.51
C HIS A 97 20.71 0.02 23.98
N THR A 98 21.56 0.42 24.92
CA THR A 98 21.20 0.44 26.34
C THR A 98 21.65 1.76 26.98
N ASN A 99 20.65 2.58 27.34
CA ASN A 99 20.68 3.86 28.08
C ASN A 99 20.64 5.15 27.24
N GLN A 100 19.49 5.83 27.25
CA GLN A 100 19.36 7.20 27.77
C GLN A 100 17.88 7.63 27.86
N GLU A 101 17.38 7.74 29.10
CA GLU A 101 16.31 8.66 29.51
C GLU A 101 16.95 9.84 30.27
N GLU A 102 16.14 10.90 30.45
CA GLU A 102 16.32 12.16 31.24
C GLU A 102 16.90 13.35 30.42
N ASN A 103 16.26 14.53 30.30
CA ASN A 103 15.62 15.33 31.35
C ASN A 103 14.70 16.48 30.84
N GLU A 104 13.91 16.96 31.81
CA GLU A 104 12.88 18.02 31.92
C GLU A 104 13.10 19.39 31.25
N ALA A 105 12.00 20.06 30.85
CA ALA A 105 11.68 21.44 31.26
C ALA A 105 10.23 21.89 30.90
N CYS A 106 9.68 22.73 31.80
CA CYS A 106 8.48 23.56 31.70
C CYS A 106 7.12 22.98 32.14
N LYS A 107 6.90 23.05 33.47
CA LYS A 107 5.58 23.05 34.12
C LYS A 107 5.08 24.49 34.30
N PRO A 108 3.77 24.74 34.23
CA PRO A 108 3.13 25.79 35.04
C PRO A 108 2.51 25.18 36.32
N GLU A 109 2.60 25.92 37.43
CA GLU A 109 2.11 25.58 38.77
C GLU A 109 0.57 25.48 38.87
N PRO A 110 0.03 24.75 39.88
CA PRO A 110 -1.40 24.50 40.03
C PRO A 110 -2.13 25.61 40.80
N SER A 111 -3.27 26.07 40.27
CA SER A 111 -4.24 26.87 41.03
C SER A 111 -5.12 25.96 41.91
N VAL A 112 -5.04 26.20 43.21
CA VAL A 112 -5.87 25.74 44.35
C VAL A 112 -7.20 25.05 44.00
N ALA A 113 -7.27 23.75 44.29
CA ALA A 113 -8.50 22.95 44.28
C ALA A 113 -9.31 23.12 45.59
N LYS A 114 -10.59 23.45 45.46
CA LYS A 114 -11.59 23.25 46.52
C LYS A 114 -12.07 21.79 46.48
N LYS A 115 -12.01 21.12 47.64
CA LYS A 115 -12.49 19.75 47.90
C LYS A 115 -13.99 19.60 47.59
N GLY A 116 -14.37 18.48 46.97
CA GLY A 116 -15.75 18.02 46.97
C GLY A 116 -16.00 16.79 46.10
N MET A 117 -16.25 15.66 46.77
CA MET A 117 -16.88 14.42 46.32
C MET A 117 -16.15 13.45 45.37
N SER A 118 -15.86 12.30 45.97
CA SER A 118 -15.55 10.99 45.41
C SER A 118 -16.51 10.55 44.30
N SER A 119 -15.97 10.29 43.10
CA SER A 119 -16.50 9.31 42.17
C SER A 119 -15.47 8.19 41.97
N SER A 120 -15.98 6.96 41.89
CA SER A 120 -15.26 5.71 41.74
C SER A 120 -14.20 5.77 40.63
N LYS A 121 -12.98 5.30 40.94
CA LYS A 121 -11.93 5.05 39.95
C LYS A 121 -12.42 4.02 38.93
N ALA A 122 -12.92 4.49 37.79
CA ALA A 122 -13.04 3.69 36.58
C ALA A 122 -11.65 3.18 36.22
N SER A 123 -11.52 1.87 35.98
CA SER A 123 -10.31 1.27 35.43
C SER A 123 -9.99 1.98 34.11
N ARG A 124 -8.83 2.61 34.00
CA ARG A 124 -8.39 3.26 32.76
C ARG A 124 -8.43 2.22 31.62
N PRO A 125 -9.11 2.48 30.49
CA PRO A 125 -9.06 1.56 29.35
C PRO A 125 -7.63 1.40 28.86
N ASN A 126 -7.27 0.20 28.40
CA ASN A 126 -5.96 -0.09 27.82
C ASN A 126 -5.75 0.83 26.61
N LYS A 127 -4.94 1.88 26.77
CA LYS A 127 -4.61 2.79 25.68
C LYS A 127 -3.93 2.00 24.55
N ILE A 128 -4.46 2.11 23.33
CA ILE A 128 -3.83 1.56 22.13
C ILE A 128 -3.18 2.70 21.38
N ASP A 129 -1.94 2.46 20.93
CA ASP A 129 -1.14 3.41 20.17
C ASP A 129 -0.50 2.72 18.97
N PHE A 130 -0.14 3.49 17.96
CA PHE A 130 0.55 3.01 16.78
C PHE A 130 1.78 3.88 16.50
N PRO A 131 2.89 3.28 16.01
CA PRO A 131 4.02 4.07 15.58
C PRO A 131 3.56 5.02 14.48
N LYS A 132 4.13 6.23 14.50
CA LYS A 132 3.85 7.24 13.47
C LYS A 132 4.25 6.69 12.11
N PHE A 133 3.41 6.94 11.11
CA PHE A 133 3.71 6.61 9.74
C PHE A 133 4.94 7.40 9.26
N GLU A 134 5.89 6.69 8.65
CA GLU A 134 7.07 7.28 8.04
C GLU A 134 6.72 7.70 6.61
N TYR A 135 6.62 9.01 6.39
CA TYR A 135 6.36 9.54 5.06
C TYR A 135 7.56 9.24 4.14
N PRO A 136 7.35 8.64 2.96
CA PRO A 136 8.45 8.37 2.05
C PRO A 136 9.09 9.69 1.61
N ASN A 137 10.43 9.75 1.65
CA ASN A 137 11.16 10.89 1.09
C ASN A 137 11.02 10.84 -0.43
N TYR A 138 10.52 11.92 -1.02
CA TYR A 138 10.25 11.97 -2.45
C TYR A 138 10.70 13.31 -2.99
N ASP A 139 11.89 13.32 -3.57
CA ASP A 139 12.60 14.55 -3.93
C ASP A 139 12.06 15.21 -5.22
N GLN A 140 11.14 14.56 -5.95
CA GLN A 140 10.58 15.11 -7.18
C GLN A 140 9.10 14.79 -7.37
N PRO A 141 8.17 15.76 -7.16
CA PRO A 141 6.76 15.54 -7.43
C PRO A 141 6.47 15.18 -8.89
N THR A 142 5.31 14.56 -9.13
CA THR A 142 4.88 14.13 -10.48
C THR A 142 4.92 15.29 -11.49
N ASN A 143 4.52 16.48 -11.07
CA ASN A 143 4.58 17.71 -11.86
C ASN A 143 5.59 18.69 -11.26
N LYS A 144 6.31 19.40 -12.13
CA LYS A 144 7.26 20.46 -11.73
C LYS A 144 6.60 21.82 -11.53
N ILE A 145 5.27 21.88 -11.54
CA ILE A 145 4.50 23.11 -11.38
C ILE A 145 4.66 23.60 -9.94
N ARG A 146 4.96 24.89 -9.78
CA ARG A 146 5.08 25.52 -8.46
C ARG A 146 3.75 26.13 -8.05
N VAL A 147 3.16 25.66 -6.95
CA VAL A 147 1.82 26.06 -6.51
C VAL A 147 1.89 26.74 -5.16
N GLY A 148 1.47 28.01 -5.11
CA GLY A 148 1.28 28.73 -3.86
C GLY A 148 0.06 28.18 -3.15
N THR A 149 0.21 27.73 -1.89
CA THR A 149 -0.86 27.02 -1.20
C THR A 149 -1.19 27.55 0.19
N ILE A 150 -2.47 27.45 0.54
CA ILE A 150 -2.99 27.54 1.91
C ILE A 150 -3.82 26.29 2.16
N LEU A 151 -3.25 25.32 2.87
CA LEU A 151 -3.81 23.98 3.09
C LEU A 151 -3.72 23.59 4.57
N ASP A 152 -4.62 22.71 5.00
CA ASP A 152 -4.44 21.92 6.22
C ASP A 152 -3.37 20.84 6.01
N THR A 153 -2.89 20.28 7.10
CA THR A 153 -1.80 19.29 7.09
C THR A 153 -2.13 18.04 6.26
N PHE A 154 -3.41 17.65 6.18
CA PHE A 154 -3.81 16.44 5.47
C PHE A 154 -3.77 16.64 3.97
N SER A 155 -4.28 17.77 3.49
CA SER A 155 -4.26 18.14 2.07
C SER A 155 -2.84 18.48 1.63
N GLU A 156 -2.08 19.22 2.46
CA GLU A 156 -0.68 19.53 2.20
C GLU A 156 0.15 18.26 1.98
N SER A 157 0.04 17.29 2.90
CA SER A 157 0.76 16.01 2.80
C SER A 157 0.40 15.28 1.50
N ALA A 158 -0.87 15.32 1.08
CA ALA A 158 -1.33 14.61 -0.09
C ALA A 158 -0.92 15.27 -1.42
N PHE A 159 -1.03 16.59 -1.54
CA PHE A 159 -0.69 17.33 -2.76
C PHE A 159 0.84 17.50 -2.96
N SER A 160 1.63 17.42 -1.89
CA SER A 160 3.10 17.57 -1.96
C SER A 160 3.82 16.57 -2.87
N TYR A 161 3.20 15.42 -3.16
CA TYR A 161 3.73 14.42 -4.10
C TYR A 161 3.39 14.70 -5.56
N GLU A 162 2.43 15.59 -5.83
CA GLU A 162 1.90 15.79 -7.18
C GLU A 162 2.41 17.06 -7.85
N TRP A 163 2.75 18.08 -7.07
CA TRP A 163 3.35 19.32 -7.55
C TRP A 163 4.36 19.88 -6.54
N ILE A 164 5.12 20.91 -6.93
CA ILE A 164 6.02 21.61 -6.01
C ILE A 164 5.17 22.53 -5.13
N ASN A 165 4.92 22.10 -3.91
CA ASN A 165 4.11 22.84 -2.95
C ASN A 165 4.90 24.02 -2.35
N VAL A 166 4.34 25.23 -2.43
CA VAL A 166 4.88 26.46 -1.82
C VAL A 166 3.90 26.96 -0.75
N PRO A 167 3.99 26.47 0.50
CA PRO A 167 3.10 26.90 1.57
C PRO A 167 3.33 28.38 1.89
N LEU A 168 2.31 29.19 1.66
CA LEU A 168 2.37 30.65 1.78
C LEU A 168 2.33 31.08 3.24
N SER A 169 3.22 32.00 3.61
CA SER A 169 3.23 32.66 4.92
C SER A 169 2.69 34.08 4.83
N LYS A 170 2.07 34.59 5.89
CA LYS A 170 1.58 35.97 6.00
C LYS A 170 2.68 37.01 5.80
N GLU A 171 3.91 36.68 6.18
CA GLU A 171 5.04 37.60 6.09
C GLU A 171 5.68 37.64 4.70
N THR A 172 5.75 36.50 3.99
CA THR A 172 6.54 36.38 2.75
C THR A 172 5.76 35.92 1.52
N TRP A 173 4.43 35.76 1.62
CA TRP A 173 3.60 35.24 0.52
C TRP A 173 3.84 35.96 -0.81
N LYS A 174 4.13 37.26 -0.80
CA LYS A 174 4.36 38.04 -2.02
C LYS A 174 5.55 37.51 -2.82
N SER A 175 6.72 37.42 -2.17
CA SER A 175 7.93 36.85 -2.78
C SER A 175 7.81 35.35 -3.09
N GLN A 176 6.99 34.62 -2.31
CA GLN A 176 6.74 33.21 -2.57
C GLN A 176 5.91 33.03 -3.85
N LEU A 177 4.86 33.84 -4.03
CA LEU A 177 3.99 33.83 -5.21
C LEU A 177 4.71 34.23 -6.49
N ASP A 178 5.72 35.09 -6.43
CA ASP A 178 6.55 35.44 -7.60
C ASP A 178 7.26 34.22 -8.24
N THR A 179 7.35 33.11 -7.50
CA THR A 179 7.93 31.84 -7.98
C THR A 179 6.90 30.80 -8.38
N CYS A 180 5.60 31.12 -8.30
CA CYS A 180 4.51 30.19 -8.49
C CYS A 180 3.83 30.39 -9.85
N GLU A 181 3.12 29.36 -10.30
CA GLU A 181 2.36 29.33 -11.55
C GLU A 181 0.84 29.21 -11.30
N LEU A 182 0.44 28.91 -10.06
CA LEU A 182 -0.94 28.71 -9.62
C LEU A 182 -1.06 29.08 -8.14
N LEU A 183 -2.19 29.69 -7.76
CA LEU A 183 -2.61 29.83 -6.37
C LEU A 183 -3.74 28.83 -6.09
N PHE A 184 -3.54 27.93 -5.12
CA PHE A 184 -4.54 26.94 -4.70
C PHE A 184 -4.80 27.04 -3.19
N VAL A 185 -6.03 27.42 -2.82
CA VAL A 185 -6.43 27.62 -1.43
C VAL A 185 -7.61 26.71 -1.12
N GLU A 186 -7.55 25.96 -0.03
CA GLU A 186 -8.72 25.20 0.44
C GLU A 186 -9.52 25.97 1.51
N SER A 187 -10.71 25.47 1.85
CA SER A 187 -11.50 25.96 2.99
C SER A 187 -10.91 25.56 4.36
N ALA A 188 -9.67 25.98 4.62
CA ALA A 188 -8.97 25.69 5.86
C ALA A 188 -9.44 26.61 7.00
N TRP A 189 -9.80 26.01 8.13
CA TRP A 189 -10.02 26.75 9.38
C TRP A 189 -8.72 27.33 9.95
N ALA A 190 -7.60 26.62 9.71
CA ALA A 190 -6.26 26.95 10.17
C ALA A 190 -5.21 26.40 9.19
N GLY A 191 -5.03 27.07 8.04
CA GLY A 191 -4.05 26.67 7.03
C GLY A 191 -2.59 26.97 7.42
N ASN A 192 -1.66 26.19 6.86
CA ASN A 192 -0.20 26.30 6.97
C ASN A 192 0.26 26.47 8.42
N SER A 193 0.24 25.39 9.20
CA SER A 193 0.66 25.39 10.61
C SER A 193 -0.03 26.45 11.50
N ASN A 194 -1.33 26.68 11.24
CA ASN A 194 -2.19 27.67 11.91
C ASN A 194 -1.91 29.14 11.58
N GLU A 195 -1.02 29.46 10.64
CA GLU A 195 -0.70 30.84 10.30
C GLU A 195 -1.93 31.58 9.75
N TRP A 196 -2.77 30.90 8.97
CA TRP A 196 -4.00 31.44 8.36
C TRP A 196 -5.26 31.22 9.18
N ARG A 197 -5.14 30.94 10.49
CA ARG A 197 -6.27 30.62 11.35
C ARG A 197 -7.33 31.72 11.36
N TYR A 198 -8.57 31.33 11.02
CA TYR A 198 -9.75 32.20 10.89
C TYR A 198 -9.60 33.37 9.90
N CYS A 199 -8.67 33.27 8.93
CA CYS A 199 -8.53 34.27 7.88
C CYS A 199 -9.52 34.04 6.72
N LEU A 200 -9.85 32.77 6.45
CA LEU A 200 -10.70 32.34 5.34
C LEU A 200 -12.18 32.21 5.72
N THR A 201 -12.50 32.17 7.02
CA THR A 201 -13.87 32.00 7.52
C THR A 201 -14.09 32.72 8.86
N GLY A 202 -15.36 33.03 9.17
CA GLY A 202 -15.80 33.77 10.35
C GLY A 202 -16.35 35.16 10.04
N ALA A 203 -16.85 35.86 11.06
CA ALA A 203 -17.57 37.14 10.90
C ALA A 203 -16.75 38.26 10.22
N SER A 204 -15.42 38.17 10.31
CA SER A 204 -14.47 39.15 9.75
C SER A 204 -13.72 38.62 8.53
N ALA A 205 -14.06 37.42 8.05
CA ALA A 205 -13.49 36.85 6.85
C ALA A 205 -14.28 37.28 5.58
N PRO A 206 -13.64 37.25 4.40
CA PRO A 206 -12.19 37.10 4.20
C PRO A 206 -11.43 38.28 4.81
N ARG A 207 -10.31 37.99 5.49
CA ARG A 207 -9.46 39.04 6.08
C ARG A 207 -8.70 39.82 4.98
N PRO A 208 -8.31 41.09 5.21
CA PRO A 208 -7.61 41.90 4.20
C PRO A 208 -6.39 41.22 3.58
N GLU A 209 -5.62 40.47 4.37
CA GLU A 209 -4.43 39.77 3.91
C GLU A 209 -4.75 38.70 2.85
N VAL A 210 -5.92 38.06 2.93
CA VAL A 210 -6.36 37.08 1.92
C VAL A 210 -6.78 37.80 0.64
N ILE A 211 -7.47 38.94 0.77
CA ILE A 211 -7.90 39.76 -0.37
C ILE A 211 -6.66 40.26 -1.13
N GLU A 212 -5.70 40.87 -0.43
CA GLU A 212 -4.44 41.37 -0.99
C GLU A 212 -3.63 40.27 -1.68
N LEU A 213 -3.58 39.08 -1.08
CA LEU A 213 -2.89 37.91 -1.64
C LEU A 213 -3.51 37.49 -2.98
N VAL A 214 -4.83 37.35 -3.03
CA VAL A 214 -5.54 36.92 -4.24
C VAL A 214 -5.47 38.00 -5.33
N GLU A 215 -5.66 39.28 -4.98
CA GLU A 215 -5.50 40.40 -5.90
C GLU A 215 -4.08 40.46 -6.49
N TYR A 216 -3.05 40.23 -5.67
CA TYR A 216 -1.69 40.16 -6.14
C TYR A 216 -1.46 39.00 -7.12
N ALA A 217 -1.93 37.79 -6.78
CA ALA A 217 -1.83 36.64 -7.66
C ALA A 217 -2.46 36.92 -9.03
N LYS A 218 -3.66 37.53 -9.05
CA LYS A 218 -4.34 37.96 -10.28
C LYS A 218 -3.56 39.04 -11.04
N SER A 219 -2.94 39.99 -10.34
CA SER A 219 -2.09 41.02 -10.97
C SER A 219 -0.85 40.44 -11.66
N GLN A 220 -0.38 39.27 -11.21
CA GLN A 220 0.70 38.51 -11.85
C GLN A 220 0.20 37.57 -12.96
N GLY A 221 -1.11 37.51 -13.21
CA GLY A 221 -1.72 36.63 -14.19
C GLY A 221 -1.78 35.16 -13.76
N LEU A 222 -1.63 34.86 -12.46
CA LEU A 222 -1.76 33.50 -11.95
C LEU A 222 -3.23 33.09 -11.90
N PRO A 223 -3.60 31.88 -12.37
CA PRO A 223 -4.90 31.31 -12.07
C PRO A 223 -5.07 31.17 -10.55
N THR A 224 -6.27 31.46 -10.06
CA THR A 224 -6.59 31.35 -8.63
C THR A 224 -7.73 30.35 -8.42
N VAL A 225 -7.50 29.33 -7.59
CA VAL A 225 -8.45 28.25 -7.32
C VAL A 225 -8.77 28.17 -5.83
N PHE A 226 -10.07 28.13 -5.50
CA PHE A 226 -10.55 27.85 -4.16
C PHE A 226 -11.24 26.48 -4.10
N TRP A 227 -10.78 25.56 -3.23
CA TRP A 227 -11.42 24.27 -3.01
C TRP A 227 -12.14 24.23 -1.66
N ASN A 228 -13.48 24.25 -1.69
CA ASN A 228 -14.27 24.07 -0.48
C ASN A 228 -14.51 22.59 -0.18
N LYS A 229 -13.68 22.02 0.68
CA LYS A 229 -13.76 20.62 1.13
C LYS A 229 -14.70 20.38 2.32
N GLU A 230 -15.27 21.45 2.86
CA GLU A 230 -16.13 21.46 4.04
C GLU A 230 -17.62 21.58 3.64
N ASP A 231 -17.90 21.60 2.33
CA ASP A 231 -19.25 21.61 1.78
C ASP A 231 -19.95 20.26 1.93
N PRO A 232 -21.29 20.26 2.05
CA PRO A 232 -22.19 21.41 2.08
C PRO A 232 -22.35 22.14 3.44
N PRO A 233 -22.03 21.59 4.64
CA PRO A 233 -22.31 22.28 5.91
C PRO A 233 -21.71 23.67 6.04
N HIS A 234 -20.58 23.92 5.37
CA HIS A 234 -19.82 25.15 5.50
C HIS A 234 -19.84 26.04 4.24
N PHE A 235 -20.80 25.83 3.33
CA PHE A 235 -20.99 26.69 2.16
C PHE A 235 -21.09 28.18 2.56
N ALA A 236 -21.98 28.49 3.53
CA ALA A 236 -22.23 29.86 3.96
C ALA A 236 -21.03 30.49 4.68
N ASP A 237 -20.19 29.65 5.30
CA ASP A 237 -19.01 30.08 6.05
C ASP A 237 -17.87 30.52 5.13
N PHE A 238 -17.81 30.01 3.89
CA PHE A 238 -16.69 30.22 2.96
C PHE A 238 -17.06 30.92 1.65
N ILE A 239 -18.35 31.05 1.28
CA ILE A 239 -18.79 31.65 0.01
C ILE A 239 -18.18 33.04 -0.26
N ARG A 240 -18.06 33.88 0.78
CA ARG A 240 -17.46 35.22 0.65
C ARG A 240 -15.98 35.18 0.28
N THR A 241 -15.26 34.18 0.78
CA THR A 241 -13.84 33.97 0.46
C THR A 241 -13.70 33.31 -0.91
N ALA A 242 -14.54 32.32 -1.21
CA ALA A 242 -14.57 31.66 -2.52
C ALA A 242 -14.79 32.66 -3.67
N ALA A 243 -15.60 33.70 -3.44
CA ALA A 243 -15.86 34.76 -4.42
C ALA A 243 -14.64 35.59 -4.85
N LEU A 244 -13.51 35.47 -4.14
CA LEU A 244 -12.27 36.13 -4.53
C LEU A 244 -11.56 35.42 -5.70
N PHE A 245 -11.83 34.13 -5.92
CA PHE A 245 -11.06 33.26 -6.81
C PHE A 245 -11.68 33.12 -8.20
N ASP A 246 -10.87 32.76 -9.21
CA ASP A 246 -11.31 32.61 -10.61
C ASP A 246 -12.03 31.27 -10.85
N VAL A 247 -11.65 30.25 -10.06
CA VAL A 247 -12.22 28.91 -10.09
C VAL A 247 -12.62 28.51 -8.67
N VAL A 248 -13.82 27.96 -8.51
CA VAL A 248 -14.29 27.39 -7.25
C VAL A 248 -14.61 25.91 -7.41
N LEU A 249 -13.98 25.07 -6.61
CA LEU A 249 -14.21 23.63 -6.57
C LEU A 249 -14.88 23.27 -5.25
N THR A 250 -15.85 22.36 -5.28
CA THR A 250 -16.57 21.88 -4.07
C THR A 250 -16.54 20.36 -3.99
N THR A 251 -16.60 19.79 -2.79
CA THR A 251 -16.76 18.33 -2.60
C THR A 251 -18.18 17.85 -2.86
N ASP A 252 -19.18 18.73 -2.85
CA ASP A 252 -20.59 18.38 -3.02
C ASP A 252 -21.18 19.00 -4.28
N GLU A 253 -21.56 18.16 -5.25
CA GLU A 253 -22.19 18.57 -6.49
C GLU A 253 -23.45 19.43 -6.30
N SER A 254 -24.18 19.24 -5.21
CA SER A 254 -25.40 20.00 -4.92
C SER A 254 -25.12 21.48 -4.64
N CYS A 255 -23.87 21.82 -4.27
CA CYS A 255 -23.44 23.19 -4.05
C CYS A 255 -23.13 23.95 -5.36
N VAL A 256 -22.86 23.25 -6.46
CA VAL A 256 -22.39 23.87 -7.72
C VAL A 256 -23.38 24.92 -8.22
N THR A 257 -24.67 24.58 -8.30
CA THR A 257 -25.71 25.51 -8.75
C THR A 257 -25.79 26.76 -7.88
N ASN A 258 -25.63 26.60 -6.56
CA ASN A 258 -25.70 27.72 -5.63
C ASN A 258 -24.46 28.63 -5.73
N TYR A 259 -23.27 28.04 -5.89
CA TYR A 259 -22.04 28.80 -6.19
C TYR A 259 -22.17 29.59 -7.48
N LYS A 260 -22.55 28.95 -8.60
CA LYS A 260 -22.72 29.65 -9.89
C LYS A 260 -23.68 30.83 -9.79
N LYS A 261 -24.80 30.64 -9.09
CA LYS A 261 -25.79 31.70 -8.85
C LYS A 261 -25.22 32.87 -8.04
N GLN A 262 -24.46 32.61 -6.98
CA GLN A 262 -23.95 33.65 -6.08
C GLN A 262 -22.69 34.34 -6.60
N LEU A 263 -21.86 33.62 -7.35
CA LEU A 263 -20.60 34.13 -7.90
C LEU A 263 -20.78 34.78 -9.27
N GLY A 264 -21.82 34.41 -10.02
CA GLY A 264 -22.12 34.99 -11.33
C GLY A 264 -21.24 34.48 -12.47
N HIS A 265 -20.56 33.34 -12.30
CA HIS A 265 -19.73 32.71 -13.32
C HIS A 265 -19.84 31.18 -13.30
N ASP A 266 -19.46 30.54 -14.41
CA ASP A 266 -19.57 29.10 -14.62
C ASP A 266 -18.32 28.29 -14.23
N ASN A 267 -17.24 28.96 -13.82
CA ASN A 267 -15.99 28.35 -13.35
C ASN A 267 -16.14 27.70 -11.96
N VAL A 268 -17.12 26.82 -11.83
CA VAL A 268 -17.47 26.11 -10.60
C VAL A 268 -17.60 24.62 -10.92
N GLY A 269 -16.82 23.79 -10.23
CA GLY A 269 -16.74 22.36 -10.46
C GLY A 269 -16.77 21.52 -9.18
N VAL A 270 -16.79 20.20 -9.35
CA VAL A 270 -16.72 19.24 -8.24
C VAL A 270 -15.30 18.67 -8.17
N LEU A 271 -14.73 18.64 -6.97
CA LEU A 271 -13.45 18.01 -6.68
C LEU A 271 -13.61 17.13 -5.42
N PRO A 272 -13.90 15.83 -5.59
CA PRO A 272 -14.06 14.91 -4.47
C PRO A 272 -12.75 14.62 -3.73
N PHE A 273 -12.85 14.00 -2.55
CA PHE A 273 -11.67 13.43 -1.89
C PHE A 273 -11.05 12.28 -2.71
N ALA A 274 -9.82 11.92 -2.35
CA ALA A 274 -9.00 10.94 -3.03
C ALA A 274 -8.02 10.27 -2.06
N ALA A 275 -7.34 9.22 -2.52
CA ALA A 275 -6.18 8.64 -1.83
C ALA A 275 -4.88 9.15 -2.47
N GLN A 276 -3.86 9.46 -1.67
CA GLN A 276 -2.50 9.71 -2.16
C GLN A 276 -1.73 8.37 -2.18
N PRO A 277 -1.41 7.77 -3.34
CA PRO A 277 -0.76 6.45 -3.43
C PRO A 277 0.55 6.30 -2.65
N LYS A 278 1.32 7.37 -2.44
CA LYS A 278 2.56 7.30 -1.63
C LYS A 278 2.32 7.19 -0.13
N ILE A 279 1.15 7.62 0.34
CA ILE A 279 0.77 7.61 1.76
C ILE A 279 -0.18 6.44 2.05
N HIS A 280 -1.20 6.28 1.20
CA HIS A 280 -2.28 5.31 1.37
C HIS A 280 -2.08 4.22 0.31
N ASN A 281 -1.59 3.06 0.74
CA ASN A 281 -1.31 1.95 -0.15
C ASN A 281 -1.20 0.63 0.63
N PRO A 282 -1.18 -0.54 -0.03
CA PRO A 282 -1.14 -1.82 0.66
C PRO A 282 0.19 -2.15 1.35
N ILE A 283 1.26 -1.35 1.14
CA ILE A 283 2.60 -1.64 1.64
C ILE A 283 2.55 -1.66 3.16
N ARG A 284 3.10 -2.72 3.75
CA ARG A 284 3.12 -2.86 5.20
C ARG A 284 4.06 -1.84 5.86
N PRO A 285 3.57 -0.95 6.76
CA PRO A 285 4.45 -0.08 7.53
C PRO A 285 5.13 -0.89 8.64
N GLY A 286 6.46 -1.03 8.54
CA GLY A 286 7.29 -1.74 9.52
C GLY A 286 6.79 -3.16 9.84
N LYS A 287 6.56 -3.44 11.13
CA LYS A 287 6.11 -4.74 11.65
C LYS A 287 4.61 -4.79 11.95
N VAL A 288 3.81 -3.93 11.34
CA VAL A 288 2.36 -3.87 11.60
C VAL A 288 1.63 -4.93 10.78
N PHE A 289 0.93 -5.83 11.47
CA PHE A 289 0.14 -6.89 10.85
C PHE A 289 -1.35 -6.62 11.03
N ARG A 290 -2.17 -7.14 10.11
CA ARG A 290 -3.62 -7.10 10.24
C ARG A 290 -4.10 -8.15 11.22
N ASN A 291 -4.08 -7.83 12.50
CA ASN A 291 -4.46 -8.73 13.57
C ASN A 291 -5.57 -8.18 14.47
N LYS A 292 -6.04 -6.96 14.20
CA LYS A 292 -7.19 -6.35 14.88
C LYS A 292 -8.44 -6.45 14.02
N GLN A 293 -9.60 -6.54 14.65
CA GLN A 293 -10.85 -6.80 13.93
C GLN A 293 -11.50 -5.50 13.47
N VAL A 294 -12.09 -4.74 14.40
CA VAL A 294 -12.95 -3.59 14.07
C VAL A 294 -12.48 -2.32 14.75
N ALA A 295 -12.47 -1.20 14.03
CA ALA A 295 -12.18 0.12 14.59
C ALA A 295 -13.21 1.18 14.19
N PHE A 296 -13.37 2.18 15.05
CA PHE A 296 -14.01 3.45 14.69
C PHE A 296 -13.11 4.61 15.12
N GLY A 297 -12.72 5.47 14.16
CA GLY A 297 -12.02 6.72 14.45
C GLY A 297 -12.94 7.90 14.26
N GLY A 298 -13.22 8.69 15.30
CA GLY A 298 -14.13 9.83 15.14
C GLY A 298 -14.54 10.55 16.41
N MET A 299 -15.61 11.34 16.28
CA MET A 299 -16.28 12.04 17.37
C MET A 299 -17.71 11.51 17.48
N TYR A 300 -18.22 11.41 18.70
CA TYR A 300 -19.65 11.31 18.96
C TYR A 300 -20.22 12.73 19.02
N PHE A 301 -21.39 13.00 18.44
CA PHE A 301 -22.01 14.33 18.50
C PHE A 301 -23.32 14.25 19.27
N ALA A 302 -23.32 14.51 20.58
CA ALA A 302 -24.53 14.42 21.40
C ALA A 302 -25.58 15.49 21.03
N HIS A 303 -25.15 16.61 20.42
CA HIS A 303 -25.96 17.82 20.26
C HIS A 303 -26.19 18.25 18.79
N LYS A 304 -25.53 17.62 17.82
CA LYS A 304 -25.62 17.94 16.38
C LYS A 304 -25.65 16.65 15.54
N TYR A 305 -26.14 16.74 14.31
CA TYR A 305 -26.26 15.60 13.37
C TYR A 305 -27.03 14.40 13.94
N PRO A 306 -28.34 14.54 14.23
CA PRO A 306 -29.15 13.42 14.73
C PRO A 306 -29.08 12.18 13.84
N GLU A 307 -29.07 12.35 12.53
CA GLU A 307 -28.97 11.26 11.55
C GLU A 307 -27.67 10.48 11.73
N ARG A 308 -26.56 11.16 12.05
CA ARG A 308 -25.27 10.52 12.34
C ARG A 308 -25.32 9.71 13.63
N ARG A 309 -26.09 10.14 14.63
CA ARG A 309 -26.27 9.37 15.88
C ARG A 309 -27.11 8.12 15.64
N GLU A 310 -28.21 8.24 14.91
CA GLU A 310 -29.06 7.10 14.51
C GLU A 310 -28.23 6.02 13.79
N GLN A 311 -27.28 6.43 12.94
CA GLN A 311 -26.34 5.50 12.30
C GLN A 311 -25.46 4.74 13.31
N MET A 312 -24.99 5.42 14.35
CA MET A 312 -24.17 4.82 15.41
C MET A 312 -24.96 3.85 16.29
N GLU A 313 -26.28 4.06 16.45
CA GLU A 313 -27.15 3.21 17.28
C GLU A 313 -27.26 1.78 16.77
N TYR A 314 -26.96 1.51 15.49
CA TYR A 314 -26.91 0.15 14.97
C TYR A 314 -25.50 -0.33 14.59
N LEU A 315 -24.59 0.55 14.19
CA LEU A 315 -23.21 0.16 13.84
C LEU A 315 -22.36 -0.19 15.07
N LEU A 316 -22.42 0.63 16.13
CA LEU A 316 -21.61 0.41 17.33
C LEU A 316 -22.01 -0.85 18.10
N PRO A 317 -23.30 -1.16 18.35
CA PRO A 317 -23.65 -2.40 19.02
C PRO A 317 -23.36 -3.65 18.18
N ALA A 318 -23.48 -3.58 16.85
CA ALA A 318 -23.05 -4.66 15.97
C ALA A 318 -21.53 -4.92 16.10
N ALA A 319 -20.73 -3.86 16.07
CA ALA A 319 -19.27 -3.94 16.20
C ALA A 319 -18.81 -4.41 17.59
N ALA A 320 -19.50 -3.99 18.66
CA ALA A 320 -19.18 -4.37 20.03
C ALA A 320 -19.31 -5.88 20.33
N LYS A 321 -19.85 -6.67 19.39
CA LYS A 321 -19.86 -8.14 19.42
C LYS A 321 -18.52 -8.77 18.98
N PHE A 322 -17.58 -7.95 18.51
CA PHE A 322 -16.25 -8.32 18.03
C PHE A 322 -15.15 -7.61 18.83
N ASP A 323 -13.89 -7.84 18.48
CA ASP A 323 -12.76 -7.04 19.00
C ASP A 323 -12.84 -5.61 18.41
N PHE A 324 -13.41 -4.68 19.19
CA PHE A 324 -13.81 -3.36 18.74
C PHE A 324 -13.17 -2.23 19.54
N ASP A 325 -12.41 -1.40 18.82
CA ASP A 325 -11.67 -0.26 19.36
C ASP A 325 -12.23 1.08 18.83
N ILE A 326 -12.43 2.05 19.72
CA ILE A 326 -12.83 3.42 19.38
C ILE A 326 -11.66 4.38 19.65
N PHE A 327 -11.22 5.08 18.61
CA PHE A 327 -10.29 6.21 18.71
C PHE A 327 -11.07 7.52 18.69
N SER A 328 -11.26 8.11 19.88
CA SER A 328 -11.99 9.36 20.05
C SER A 328 -11.12 10.57 19.75
N ARG A 329 -11.57 11.50 18.92
CA ARG A 329 -10.85 12.77 18.66
C ARG A 329 -10.99 13.82 19.77
N GLN A 330 -11.89 13.61 20.72
CA GLN A 330 -12.22 14.58 21.78
C GLN A 330 -12.15 13.94 23.18
N LEU A 331 -11.35 12.88 23.36
CA LEU A 331 -11.25 12.17 24.63
C LEU A 331 -10.88 13.12 25.78
N GLY A 332 -11.72 13.19 26.82
CA GLY A 332 -11.51 14.06 27.97
C GLY A 332 -11.73 15.56 27.68
N GLY A 333 -12.29 15.89 26.51
CA GLY A 333 -12.74 17.23 26.15
C GLY A 333 -14.17 17.53 26.62
N ASP A 334 -14.94 18.29 25.83
CA ASP A 334 -16.33 18.64 26.16
C ASP A 334 -17.22 17.38 26.17
N ASP A 335 -18.07 17.27 27.20
CA ASP A 335 -19.02 16.17 27.44
C ASP A 335 -19.92 15.89 26.23
N LYS A 336 -20.22 16.92 25.44
CA LYS A 336 -21.04 16.81 24.22
C LYS A 336 -20.42 15.96 23.12
N TYR A 337 -19.13 15.62 23.23
CA TYR A 337 -18.40 14.83 22.25
C TYR A 337 -17.94 13.46 22.75
N GLN A 338 -18.29 13.10 24.00
CA GLN A 338 -17.91 11.81 24.56
C GLN A 338 -18.84 10.70 24.04
N PHE A 339 -18.28 9.50 23.87
CA PHE A 339 -19.07 8.32 23.54
C PHE A 339 -19.89 7.91 24.76
N PRO A 340 -21.19 7.59 24.60
CA PRO A 340 -22.05 7.23 25.71
C PRO A 340 -21.79 5.79 26.19
N GLU A 341 -22.26 5.46 27.40
CA GLU A 341 -22.40 4.06 27.80
C GLU A 341 -23.33 3.31 26.81
N PRO A 342 -23.06 2.04 26.48
CA PRO A 342 -21.96 1.23 26.98
C PRO A 342 -20.76 1.22 26.02
N PHE A 343 -20.59 2.21 25.15
CA PHE A 343 -19.52 2.27 24.14
C PHE A 343 -18.26 3.02 24.61
N ASP A 344 -18.38 3.79 25.67
CA ASP A 344 -17.27 4.42 26.39
C ASP A 344 -16.18 3.41 26.78
N ARG A 345 -16.55 2.17 27.14
CA ARG A 345 -15.59 1.08 27.44
C ARG A 345 -14.74 0.63 26.26
N ASN A 346 -15.19 0.90 25.03
CA ASN A 346 -14.45 0.61 23.80
C ASN A 346 -13.49 1.75 23.42
N VAL A 347 -13.51 2.89 24.13
CA VAL A 347 -12.62 4.02 23.85
C VAL A 347 -11.21 3.73 24.33
N VAL A 348 -10.27 3.57 23.40
CA VAL A 348 -8.88 3.17 23.65
C VAL A 348 -7.87 4.31 23.49
N GLY A 349 -8.35 5.54 23.38
CA GLY A 349 -7.51 6.74 23.26
C GLY A 349 -7.86 7.61 22.06
N SER A 350 -6.89 8.43 21.67
CA SER A 350 -6.90 9.29 20.49
C SER A 350 -5.64 9.00 19.69
N LEU A 351 -5.73 9.03 18.36
CA LEU A 351 -4.57 8.92 17.48
C LEU A 351 -4.38 10.21 16.69
N PRO A 352 -3.15 10.74 16.61
CA PRO A 352 -2.79 11.69 15.58
C PRO A 352 -2.88 11.03 14.19
N TYR A 353 -2.90 11.85 13.13
CA TYR A 353 -3.13 11.35 11.77
C TYR A 353 -2.07 10.36 11.31
N ASP A 354 -0.79 10.67 11.55
CA ASP A 354 0.35 9.81 11.24
C ASP A 354 0.23 8.43 11.90
N SER A 355 -0.21 8.34 13.15
CA SER A 355 -0.49 7.05 13.79
C SER A 355 -1.76 6.38 13.25
N MET A 356 -2.77 7.15 12.81
CA MET A 356 -3.99 6.60 12.20
C MET A 356 -3.70 5.93 10.84
N LEU A 357 -2.80 6.50 10.05
CA LEU A 357 -2.33 5.88 8.80
C LEU A 357 -1.79 4.49 9.07
N THR A 358 -0.93 4.33 10.07
CA THR A 358 -0.43 3.02 10.51
C THR A 358 -1.57 2.09 10.98
N ALA A 359 -2.55 2.64 11.72
CA ALA A 359 -3.70 1.87 12.21
C ALA A 359 -4.54 1.28 11.05
N TYR A 360 -4.63 1.95 9.90
CA TYR A 360 -5.33 1.41 8.72
C TYR A 360 -4.78 0.06 8.24
N HIS A 361 -3.50 -0.24 8.51
CA HIS A 361 -2.89 -1.53 8.18
C HIS A 361 -3.09 -2.60 9.28
N ALA A 362 -3.50 -2.21 10.49
CA ALA A 362 -3.63 -3.10 11.63
C ALA A 362 -5.04 -3.70 11.77
N TYR A 363 -6.08 -2.95 11.41
CA TYR A 363 -7.47 -3.40 11.49
C TYR A 363 -7.97 -4.00 10.18
N SER A 364 -8.88 -4.96 10.33
CA SER A 364 -9.55 -5.60 9.20
C SER A 364 -10.68 -4.76 8.65
N VAL A 365 -11.48 -4.17 9.55
CA VAL A 365 -12.70 -3.40 9.26
C VAL A 365 -12.66 -2.06 10.00
N PHE A 366 -13.02 -0.98 9.32
CA PHE A 366 -13.33 0.31 9.92
C PHE A 366 -14.81 0.66 9.74
N LEU A 367 -15.43 1.21 10.77
CA LEU A 367 -16.77 1.75 10.68
C LEU A 367 -16.73 3.19 10.13
N ASN A 368 -17.68 3.52 9.26
CA ASN A 368 -17.93 4.89 8.81
C ASN A 368 -19.38 5.31 9.09
N VAL A 369 -19.54 6.59 9.43
CA VAL A 369 -20.83 7.26 9.57
C VAL A 369 -20.76 8.61 8.87
N ASN A 370 -21.89 9.07 8.37
CA ASN A 370 -22.03 10.19 7.45
C ASN A 370 -22.76 11.35 8.13
N SER A 371 -22.21 12.55 8.01
CA SER A 371 -22.91 13.80 8.37
C SER A 371 -23.67 14.41 7.18
N VAL A 372 -23.31 14.00 5.97
CA VAL A 372 -23.95 14.38 4.71
C VAL A 372 -24.50 13.09 4.11
N THR A 373 -25.82 12.96 4.04
CA THR A 373 -26.48 11.69 3.70
C THR A 373 -27.13 11.68 2.32
N THR A 374 -27.21 12.83 1.66
CA THR A 374 -27.94 13.00 0.39
C THR A 374 -27.05 13.29 -0.81
N SER A 375 -25.77 13.59 -0.61
CA SER A 375 -24.84 13.90 -1.70
C SER A 375 -24.39 12.64 -2.44
N SER A 376 -24.21 12.74 -3.76
CA SER A 376 -23.58 11.68 -4.57
C SER A 376 -22.07 11.85 -4.74
N THR A 377 -21.48 12.95 -4.26
CA THR A 377 -20.03 13.21 -4.41
C THR A 377 -19.32 13.50 -3.09
N MET A 378 -20.06 13.75 -2.00
CA MET A 378 -19.48 14.02 -0.69
C MET A 378 -19.60 12.84 0.26
N CYS A 379 -18.45 12.23 0.58
CA CYS A 379 -18.28 11.25 1.64
C CYS A 379 -16.97 11.51 2.40
N ALA A 380 -16.72 10.78 3.50
CA ALA A 380 -15.51 11.01 4.29
C ALA A 380 -14.25 10.52 3.55
N ARG A 381 -13.21 11.37 3.46
CA ARG A 381 -11.91 11.02 2.83
C ARG A 381 -11.32 9.69 3.30
N ARG A 382 -11.52 9.33 4.58
CA ARG A 382 -11.02 8.09 5.19
C ARG A 382 -11.48 6.82 4.46
N ILE A 383 -12.60 6.86 3.73
CA ILE A 383 -13.07 5.70 2.97
C ILE A 383 -12.03 5.33 1.91
N PHE A 384 -11.58 6.32 1.15
CA PHE A 384 -10.50 6.16 0.17
C PHE A 384 -9.19 5.74 0.85
N GLU A 385 -8.82 6.40 1.95
CA GLU A 385 -7.57 6.13 2.67
C GLU A 385 -7.48 4.70 3.23
N ILE A 386 -8.56 4.20 3.84
CA ILE A 386 -8.64 2.86 4.43
C ILE A 386 -8.58 1.79 3.36
N ILE A 387 -9.39 1.92 2.30
CA ILE A 387 -9.44 0.96 1.19
C ILE A 387 -8.08 0.91 0.48
N ALA A 388 -7.51 2.07 0.15
CA ALA A 388 -6.17 2.18 -0.41
C ALA A 388 -5.11 1.48 0.46
N SER A 389 -5.25 1.54 1.79
CA SER A 389 -4.32 0.92 2.75
C SER A 389 -4.54 -0.58 2.99
N GLY A 390 -5.53 -1.19 2.31
CA GLY A 390 -5.84 -2.62 2.42
C GLY A 390 -6.81 -2.99 3.56
N GLY A 391 -7.43 -1.99 4.22
CA GLY A 391 -8.53 -2.17 5.16
C GLY A 391 -9.88 -2.16 4.44
N SER A 392 -10.92 -2.78 5.01
CA SER A 392 -12.28 -2.62 4.51
C SER A 392 -13.07 -1.61 5.35
N VAL A 393 -14.14 -1.08 4.77
CA VAL A 393 -15.04 -0.13 5.42
C VAL A 393 -16.45 -0.73 5.47
N VAL A 394 -17.10 -0.61 6.62
CA VAL A 394 -18.56 -0.79 6.76
C VAL A 394 -19.14 0.58 7.08
N SER A 395 -20.04 1.07 6.24
CA SER A 395 -20.58 2.42 6.37
C SER A 395 -22.08 2.42 6.61
N ALA A 396 -22.61 3.45 7.25
CA ALA A 396 -24.01 3.79 7.02
C ALA A 396 -24.27 4.12 5.53
N PRO A 397 -25.50 3.93 5.02
CA PRO A 397 -25.84 4.24 3.63
C PRO A 397 -25.50 5.67 3.22
N SER A 398 -24.97 5.83 2.01
CA SER A 398 -24.67 7.12 1.40
C SER A 398 -24.66 7.00 -0.12
N PRO A 399 -25.40 7.87 -0.87
CA PRO A 399 -25.35 7.87 -2.32
C PRO A 399 -23.93 8.07 -2.88
N ALA A 400 -23.10 8.87 -2.20
CA ALA A 400 -21.72 9.08 -2.60
C ALA A 400 -20.87 7.81 -2.53
N ILE A 401 -21.09 6.97 -1.51
CA ILE A 401 -20.34 5.71 -1.39
C ILE A 401 -20.74 4.75 -2.51
N GLU A 402 -22.03 4.63 -2.82
CA GLU A 402 -22.48 3.80 -3.95
C GLU A 402 -21.94 4.32 -5.29
N SER A 403 -21.87 5.64 -5.46
CA SER A 403 -21.34 6.24 -6.69
C SER A 403 -19.84 6.00 -6.88
N PHE A 404 -19.05 6.04 -5.81
CA PHE A 404 -17.59 5.81 -5.90
C PHE A 404 -17.20 4.34 -5.82
N PHE A 405 -17.99 3.52 -5.13
CA PHE A 405 -17.70 2.11 -4.88
C PHE A 405 -18.96 1.27 -5.11
N PRO A 406 -19.37 1.10 -6.40
CA PRO A 406 -20.59 0.36 -6.75
C PRO A 406 -20.47 -1.13 -6.41
N ASP A 407 -21.53 -1.89 -6.67
CA ASP A 407 -21.57 -3.36 -6.54
C ASP A 407 -21.34 -3.87 -5.10
N GLY A 408 -21.64 -3.04 -4.10
CA GLY A 408 -21.49 -3.42 -2.69
C GLY A 408 -20.04 -3.59 -2.23
N LEU A 409 -19.08 -2.95 -2.91
CA LEU A 409 -17.66 -2.98 -2.51
C LEU A 409 -17.43 -2.40 -1.11
N VAL A 410 -18.29 -1.47 -0.68
CA VAL A 410 -18.38 -0.99 0.70
C VAL A 410 -19.75 -1.40 1.25
N PRO A 411 -19.81 -2.38 2.17
CA PRO A 411 -21.08 -2.77 2.77
C PRO A 411 -21.77 -1.61 3.50
N MET A 412 -23.06 -1.41 3.18
CA MET A 412 -23.89 -0.33 3.71
C MET A 412 -25.14 -0.83 4.45
N PRO A 413 -24.98 -1.52 5.60
CA PRO A 413 -26.09 -2.04 6.38
C PRO A 413 -27.03 -0.93 6.88
N THR A 414 -28.32 -1.25 7.00
CA THR A 414 -29.37 -0.31 7.46
C THR A 414 -29.80 -0.54 8.90
N ASN A 415 -29.38 -1.66 9.50
CA ASN A 415 -29.73 -2.07 10.86
C ASN A 415 -28.62 -2.92 11.49
N GLU A 416 -28.76 -3.24 12.78
CA GLU A 416 -27.72 -3.90 13.57
C GLU A 416 -27.48 -5.35 13.10
N ALA A 417 -28.52 -6.06 12.67
CA ALA A 417 -28.41 -7.45 12.23
C ALA A 417 -27.65 -7.59 10.91
N GLU A 418 -27.92 -6.69 9.96
CA GLU A 418 -27.15 -6.54 8.73
C GLU A 418 -25.70 -6.15 9.06
N ALA A 419 -25.49 -5.12 9.89
CA ALA A 419 -24.15 -4.66 10.24
C ALA A 419 -23.31 -5.78 10.89
N TYR A 420 -23.91 -6.56 11.79
CA TYR A 420 -23.25 -7.71 12.39
C TYR A 420 -22.86 -8.76 11.34
N SER A 421 -23.75 -9.05 10.39
CA SER A 421 -23.53 -10.06 9.34
C SER A 421 -22.41 -9.62 8.39
N GLU A 422 -22.39 -8.35 7.98
CA GLU A 422 -21.36 -7.78 7.12
C GLU A 422 -19.99 -7.78 7.80
N ILE A 423 -19.92 -7.29 9.04
CA ILE A 423 -18.67 -7.31 9.82
C ILE A 423 -18.18 -8.76 9.98
N ARG A 424 -19.07 -9.70 10.31
CA ARG A 424 -18.72 -11.12 10.45
C ARG A 424 -18.16 -11.71 9.16
N ALA A 425 -18.77 -11.39 8.01
CA ALA A 425 -18.35 -11.87 6.70
C ALA A 425 -16.95 -11.34 6.33
N LEU A 426 -16.70 -10.05 6.56
CA LEU A 426 -15.40 -9.43 6.32
C LEU A 426 -14.29 -9.97 7.22
N LEU A 427 -14.63 -10.45 8.43
CA LEU A 427 -13.68 -11.07 9.36
C LEU A 427 -13.44 -12.57 9.07
N GLN A 428 -14.22 -13.22 8.19
CA GLN A 428 -13.99 -14.62 7.88
C GLN A 428 -12.69 -14.82 7.09
N PRO A 429 -11.91 -15.88 7.39
CA PRO A 429 -10.86 -16.33 6.50
C PRO A 429 -11.49 -16.85 5.19
N GLY A 430 -10.85 -16.59 4.04
CA GLY A 430 -11.36 -17.05 2.75
C GLY A 430 -11.23 -16.05 1.61
N GLY A 431 -10.71 -14.85 1.86
CA GLY A 431 -10.37 -13.88 0.84
C GLY A 431 -11.53 -13.02 0.32
N TYR A 432 -12.74 -13.15 0.87
CA TYR A 432 -13.88 -12.29 0.52
C TYR A 432 -13.54 -10.80 0.70
N ARG A 433 -13.09 -10.42 1.91
CA ARG A 433 -12.60 -9.07 2.22
C ARG A 433 -11.49 -8.63 1.28
N ASP A 434 -10.51 -9.49 1.04
CA ASP A 434 -9.36 -9.16 0.21
C ASP A 434 -9.77 -8.85 -1.23
N LYS A 435 -10.73 -9.59 -1.80
CA LYS A 435 -11.27 -9.32 -3.14
C LYS A 435 -12.03 -8.00 -3.20
N LEU A 436 -12.91 -7.73 -2.23
CA LEU A 436 -13.65 -6.46 -2.18
C LEU A 436 -12.70 -5.25 -2.09
N VAL A 437 -11.72 -5.34 -1.18
CA VAL A 437 -10.73 -4.29 -1.00
C VAL A 437 -9.90 -4.11 -2.27
N HIS A 438 -9.44 -5.20 -2.90
CA HIS A 438 -8.63 -5.12 -4.12
C HIS A 438 -9.41 -4.51 -5.30
N LYS A 439 -10.69 -4.84 -5.45
CA LYS A 439 -11.57 -4.18 -6.44
C LYS A 439 -11.75 -2.69 -6.14
N GLY A 440 -12.01 -2.33 -4.89
CA GLY A 440 -12.11 -0.92 -4.48
C GLY A 440 -10.80 -0.16 -4.70
N GLN A 441 -9.66 -0.81 -4.49
CA GLN A 441 -8.34 -0.27 -4.79
C GLN A 441 -8.17 0.02 -6.28
N ARG A 442 -8.57 -0.87 -7.19
CA ARG A 442 -8.51 -0.59 -8.64
C ARG A 442 -9.28 0.67 -9.02
N ILE A 443 -10.50 0.84 -8.49
CA ILE A 443 -11.27 2.07 -8.70
C ILE A 443 -10.49 3.30 -8.22
N ILE A 444 -9.91 3.22 -7.02
CA ILE A 444 -9.10 4.33 -6.47
C ILE A 444 -7.91 4.65 -7.38
N TRP A 445 -7.16 3.65 -7.83
CA TRP A 445 -5.99 3.84 -8.66
C TRP A 445 -6.33 4.40 -10.04
N ASN A 446 -7.48 4.04 -10.59
CA ASN A 446 -7.92 4.49 -11.90
C ASN A 446 -8.59 5.87 -11.89
N GLU A 447 -9.21 6.28 -10.78
CA GLU A 447 -10.14 7.42 -10.81
C GLU A 447 -10.02 8.38 -9.62
N HIS A 448 -9.46 7.94 -8.48
CA HIS A 448 -9.55 8.67 -7.21
C HIS A 448 -8.20 8.81 -6.49
N THR A 449 -7.18 9.19 -7.25
CA THR A 449 -5.87 9.59 -6.72
C THR A 449 -5.70 11.11 -6.69
N PHE A 450 -4.77 11.62 -5.89
CA PHE A 450 -4.45 13.06 -5.91
C PHE A 450 -3.87 13.51 -7.26
N ALA A 451 -3.19 12.64 -8.02
CA ALA A 451 -2.81 12.92 -9.40
C ALA A 451 -4.02 13.23 -10.29
N HIS A 452 -5.12 12.49 -10.15
CA HIS A 452 -6.40 12.79 -10.83
C HIS A 452 -6.99 14.14 -10.37
N ARG A 453 -6.89 14.46 -9.08
CA ARG A 453 -7.35 15.76 -8.56
C ARG A 453 -6.53 16.92 -9.11
N VAL A 454 -5.20 16.77 -9.17
CA VAL A 454 -4.33 17.77 -9.81
C VAL A 454 -4.64 17.91 -11.29
N HIS A 455 -4.87 16.81 -12.02
CA HIS A 455 -5.29 16.87 -13.42
C HIS A 455 -6.54 17.73 -13.60
N GLU A 456 -7.59 17.52 -12.80
CA GLU A 456 -8.82 18.33 -12.86
C GLU A 456 -8.59 19.78 -12.43
N ILE A 457 -7.80 20.04 -11.38
CA ILE A 457 -7.46 21.42 -10.95
C ILE A 457 -6.77 22.18 -12.08
N LEU A 458 -5.78 21.57 -12.73
CA LEU A 458 -5.04 22.19 -13.84
C LEU A 458 -5.95 22.43 -15.04
N LYS A 459 -6.83 21.49 -15.38
CA LYS A 459 -7.82 21.63 -16.44
C LYS A 459 -8.78 22.79 -16.20
N TRP A 460 -9.34 22.90 -14.98
CA TRP A 460 -10.19 24.04 -14.59
C TRP A 460 -9.43 25.36 -14.60
N SER A 461 -8.13 25.33 -14.33
CA SER A 461 -7.24 26.50 -14.37
C SER A 461 -6.78 26.86 -15.79
N GLY A 462 -7.21 26.12 -16.82
CA GLY A 462 -6.76 26.33 -18.21
C GLY A 462 -5.28 25.97 -18.46
N MET A 463 -4.66 25.22 -17.55
CA MET A 463 -3.26 24.83 -17.61
C MET A 463 -3.11 23.49 -18.35
N LYS A 464 -1.90 23.24 -18.88
CA LYS A 464 -1.59 21.96 -19.54
C LYS A 464 -1.56 20.83 -18.52
N THR A 465 -2.16 19.71 -18.87
CA THR A 465 -2.14 18.47 -18.08
C THR A 465 -1.22 17.43 -18.70
N GLN A 466 -0.70 16.54 -17.85
CA GLN A 466 0.00 15.33 -18.30
C GLN A 466 -0.93 14.12 -18.21
N PRO A 467 -0.75 13.10 -19.06
CA PRO A 467 -1.41 11.81 -18.87
C PRO A 467 -1.08 11.25 -17.49
N THR A 468 -2.08 10.68 -16.81
CA THR A 468 -1.90 10.07 -15.49
C THR A 468 -1.39 8.63 -15.57
N ARG A 469 -1.23 8.09 -16.79
CA ARG A 469 -1.07 6.66 -17.03
C ARG A 469 0.12 6.34 -17.92
N LYS A 470 0.89 5.32 -17.53
CA LYS A 470 2.03 4.78 -18.28
C LYS A 470 1.61 3.69 -19.27
N THR A 471 2.33 3.60 -20.38
CA THR A 471 2.18 2.56 -21.42
C THR A 471 2.97 1.29 -21.05
N VAL A 472 2.54 0.13 -21.54
CA VAL A 472 3.10 -1.18 -21.17
C VAL A 472 3.48 -2.01 -22.40
N SER A 473 4.74 -2.46 -22.46
CA SER A 473 5.19 -3.47 -23.40
C SER A 473 5.29 -4.83 -22.73
N VAL A 474 4.50 -5.80 -23.21
CA VAL A 474 4.64 -7.21 -22.82
C VAL A 474 5.77 -7.83 -23.62
N ILE A 475 6.69 -8.53 -22.95
CA ILE A 475 7.72 -9.36 -23.59
C ILE A 475 7.40 -10.83 -23.36
N ALA A 476 7.26 -11.59 -24.44
CA ALA A 476 6.91 -13.01 -24.38
C ALA A 476 7.79 -13.81 -25.36
N PRO A 477 8.90 -14.43 -24.92
CA PRO A 477 9.60 -15.42 -25.70
C PRO A 477 8.89 -16.77 -25.62
N THR A 478 8.74 -17.46 -26.75
CA THR A 478 8.24 -18.83 -26.77
C THR A 478 9.12 -19.73 -27.61
N ILE A 479 9.42 -20.92 -27.09
CA ILE A 479 10.08 -22.02 -27.80
C ILE A 479 9.06 -23.08 -28.26
N ARG A 480 7.76 -22.83 -28.02
CA ARG A 480 6.68 -23.81 -28.17
C ARG A 480 5.59 -23.26 -29.11
N PRO A 481 5.56 -23.67 -30.39
CA PRO A 481 4.59 -23.15 -31.36
C PRO A 481 3.13 -23.21 -30.90
N ASN A 482 2.75 -24.26 -30.16
CA ASN A 482 1.38 -24.49 -29.71
C ASN A 482 0.92 -23.52 -28.61
N TYR A 483 1.82 -22.76 -27.99
CA TYR A 483 1.48 -21.77 -26.94
C TYR A 483 1.35 -20.34 -27.47
N VAL A 484 1.63 -20.11 -28.76
CA VAL A 484 1.48 -18.78 -29.36
C VAL A 484 0.05 -18.25 -29.22
N GLU A 485 -0.96 -19.08 -29.49
CA GLU A 485 -2.37 -18.69 -29.33
C GLU A 485 -2.70 -18.36 -27.87
N HIS A 486 -2.17 -19.11 -26.90
CA HIS A 486 -2.36 -18.85 -25.47
C HIS A 486 -1.74 -17.51 -25.04
N VAL A 487 -0.58 -17.14 -25.58
CA VAL A 487 0.04 -15.82 -25.35
C VAL A 487 -0.86 -14.72 -25.91
N LEU A 488 -1.34 -14.86 -27.15
CA LEU A 488 -2.27 -13.88 -27.73
C LEU A 488 -3.54 -13.74 -26.90
N ASP A 489 -4.15 -14.85 -26.47
CA ASP A 489 -5.35 -14.82 -25.63
C ASP A 489 -5.06 -14.19 -24.26
N SER A 490 -3.88 -14.41 -23.68
CA SER A 490 -3.49 -13.83 -22.39
C SER A 490 -3.30 -12.32 -22.45
N VAL A 491 -2.69 -11.83 -23.53
CA VAL A 491 -2.48 -10.40 -23.77
C VAL A 491 -3.79 -9.71 -24.16
N ALA A 492 -4.60 -10.33 -25.03
CA ALA A 492 -5.87 -9.78 -25.49
C ALA A 492 -6.90 -9.58 -24.37
N ARG A 493 -6.82 -10.40 -23.31
CA ARG A 493 -7.71 -10.29 -22.14
C ARG A 493 -7.30 -9.19 -21.16
N GLN A 494 -6.13 -8.56 -21.33
CA GLN A 494 -5.69 -7.52 -20.41
C GLN A 494 -6.58 -6.28 -20.52
N GLU A 495 -7.10 -5.83 -19.39
CA GLU A 495 -7.98 -4.67 -19.29
C GLU A 495 -7.26 -3.50 -18.66
N ASN A 496 -7.77 -2.29 -18.93
CA ASN A 496 -7.23 -1.04 -18.44
C ASN A 496 -5.70 -1.07 -18.53
N VAL A 497 -5.13 -1.15 -19.74
CA VAL A 497 -3.69 -0.93 -20.05
C VAL A 497 -3.54 -0.50 -21.50
N ASP A 498 -2.63 0.44 -21.78
CA ASP A 498 -2.20 0.73 -23.15
C ASP A 498 -1.03 -0.20 -23.48
N LEU A 499 -1.28 -1.17 -24.38
CA LEU A 499 -0.45 -2.35 -24.51
C LEU A 499 0.24 -2.46 -25.88
N GLU A 500 1.50 -2.89 -25.82
CA GLU A 500 2.26 -3.40 -26.94
C GLU A 500 2.69 -4.85 -26.64
N LEU A 501 2.56 -5.75 -27.59
CA LEU A 501 3.08 -7.12 -27.50
C LEU A 501 4.37 -7.27 -28.30
N ASN A 502 5.47 -7.59 -27.62
CA ASN A 502 6.71 -8.04 -28.22
C ASN A 502 6.82 -9.56 -28.05
N LEU A 503 6.54 -10.30 -29.12
CA LEU A 503 6.54 -11.76 -29.18
C LEU A 503 7.79 -12.26 -29.90
N LEU A 504 8.52 -13.20 -29.30
CA LEU A 504 9.68 -13.83 -29.92
C LEU A 504 9.45 -15.32 -30.15
N LEU A 505 9.61 -15.77 -31.40
CA LEU A 505 9.57 -17.18 -31.80
C LEU A 505 10.99 -17.76 -31.76
N HIS A 506 11.25 -18.66 -30.82
CA HIS A 506 12.58 -19.21 -30.54
C HIS A 506 12.76 -20.58 -31.19
N GLY A 507 13.56 -20.65 -32.25
CA GLY A 507 13.92 -21.89 -32.93
C GLY A 507 12.83 -22.44 -33.85
N PHE A 508 11.79 -21.65 -34.16
CA PHE A 508 10.75 -21.97 -35.13
C PHE A 508 10.21 -20.70 -35.79
N GLU A 509 9.51 -20.88 -36.91
CA GLU A 509 8.91 -19.79 -37.68
C GLU A 509 7.43 -20.09 -37.92
N LEU A 510 6.63 -19.03 -37.99
CA LEU A 510 5.22 -19.03 -38.37
C LEU A 510 5.01 -17.94 -39.42
N ASP A 511 3.89 -17.97 -40.15
CA ASP A 511 3.51 -16.88 -41.03
C ASP A 511 3.23 -15.61 -40.20
N ILE A 512 4.10 -14.61 -40.34
CA ILE A 512 4.03 -13.36 -39.59
C ILE A 512 2.77 -12.57 -39.94
N ALA A 513 2.32 -12.59 -41.21
CA ALA A 513 1.12 -11.88 -41.63
C ALA A 513 -0.14 -12.51 -41.03
N GLU A 514 -0.22 -13.85 -41.02
CA GLU A 514 -1.28 -14.59 -40.36
C GLU A 514 -1.28 -14.32 -38.84
N LEU A 515 -0.10 -14.36 -38.20
CA LEU A 515 0.02 -14.13 -36.76
C LEU A 515 -0.41 -12.71 -36.37
N LYS A 516 -0.02 -11.70 -37.15
CA LYS A 516 -0.49 -10.33 -36.96
C LYS A 516 -2.00 -10.20 -37.20
N ALA A 517 -2.57 -10.93 -38.15
CA ALA A 517 -4.03 -10.95 -38.36
C ALA A 517 -4.75 -11.54 -37.14
N LYS A 518 -4.30 -12.69 -36.65
CA LYS A 518 -4.82 -13.34 -35.44
C LYS A 518 -4.74 -12.46 -34.19
N ALA A 519 -3.66 -11.68 -34.06
CA ALA A 519 -3.51 -10.70 -32.98
C ALA A 519 -4.53 -9.56 -33.10
N ARG A 520 -4.70 -9.00 -34.30
CA ARG A 520 -5.69 -7.93 -34.57
C ARG A 520 -7.13 -8.40 -34.35
N ASP A 521 -7.46 -9.63 -34.75
CA ASP A 521 -8.79 -10.21 -34.55
C ASP A 521 -9.15 -10.33 -33.06
N ARG A 522 -8.13 -10.35 -32.18
CA ARG A 522 -8.26 -10.34 -30.72
C ARG A 522 -8.13 -8.95 -30.09
N GLY A 523 -8.01 -7.90 -30.90
CA GLY A 523 -7.86 -6.52 -30.43
C GLY A 523 -6.44 -6.07 -30.12
N ILE A 524 -5.40 -6.89 -30.36
CA ILE A 524 -4.00 -6.51 -30.18
C ILE A 524 -3.54 -5.71 -31.40
N GLN A 525 -3.52 -4.38 -31.27
CA GLN A 525 -3.15 -3.47 -32.37
C GLN A 525 -1.63 -3.34 -32.54
N ASN A 526 -0.90 -3.30 -31.43
CA ASN A 526 0.54 -3.06 -31.40
C ASN A 526 1.27 -4.39 -31.13
N ILE A 527 1.80 -5.01 -32.18
CA ILE A 527 2.55 -6.27 -32.07
C ILE A 527 3.84 -6.26 -32.89
N ASN A 528 4.95 -6.56 -32.22
CA ASN A 528 6.25 -6.82 -32.82
C ASN A 528 6.56 -8.31 -32.70
N ILE A 529 6.93 -8.94 -33.82
CA ILE A 529 7.28 -10.36 -33.87
C ILE A 529 8.76 -10.47 -34.23
N LEU A 530 9.53 -11.12 -33.37
CA LEU A 530 10.95 -11.35 -33.53
C LEU A 530 11.21 -12.85 -33.73
N LEU A 531 12.22 -13.18 -34.53
CA LEU A 531 12.70 -14.55 -34.72
C LEU A 531 14.04 -14.73 -34.00
N ALA A 532 14.26 -15.89 -33.38
CA ALA A 532 15.56 -16.24 -32.80
C ALA A 532 15.98 -17.67 -33.16
N PRO A 533 17.28 -17.91 -33.40
CA PRO A 533 17.79 -19.25 -33.64
C PRO A 533 17.72 -20.09 -32.35
N LYS A 534 17.60 -21.41 -32.46
CA LYS A 534 17.42 -22.33 -31.33
C LYS A 534 18.59 -22.28 -30.34
N GLU A 535 19.78 -21.93 -30.80
CA GLU A 535 21.02 -21.86 -30.06
C GLU A 535 21.12 -20.61 -29.17
N SER A 536 20.32 -19.58 -29.44
CA SER A 536 20.29 -18.37 -28.62
C SER A 536 19.82 -18.65 -27.20
N THR A 537 20.35 -17.91 -26.23
CA THR A 537 19.95 -18.04 -24.83
C THR A 537 18.64 -17.30 -24.56
N LEU A 538 17.97 -17.65 -23.45
CA LEU A 538 16.75 -16.97 -23.03
C LEU A 538 17.04 -15.51 -22.65
N GLY A 539 18.13 -15.25 -21.91
CA GLY A 539 18.52 -13.89 -21.53
C GLY A 539 18.81 -12.99 -22.74
N SER A 540 19.54 -13.49 -23.75
CA SER A 540 19.77 -12.74 -24.99
C SER A 540 18.46 -12.42 -25.73
N ASN A 541 17.53 -13.38 -25.78
CA ASN A 541 16.22 -13.19 -26.41
C ASN A 541 15.34 -12.19 -25.65
N LEU A 542 15.35 -12.22 -24.31
CA LEU A 542 14.67 -11.22 -23.49
C LEU A 542 15.22 -9.81 -23.73
N ASN A 543 16.55 -9.65 -23.81
CA ASN A 543 17.16 -8.36 -24.12
C ASN A 543 16.77 -7.82 -25.51
N ARG A 544 16.64 -8.70 -26.51
CA ARG A 544 16.15 -8.32 -27.85
C ARG A 544 14.70 -7.83 -27.81
N LEU A 545 13.86 -8.47 -27.00
CA LEU A 545 12.48 -8.06 -26.77
C LEU A 545 12.42 -6.69 -26.05
N VAL A 546 13.21 -6.49 -24.98
CA VAL A 546 13.32 -5.20 -24.28
C VAL A 546 13.75 -4.08 -25.22
N ALA A 547 14.73 -4.34 -26.10
CA ALA A 547 15.20 -3.35 -27.07
C ALA A 547 14.11 -2.97 -28.09
N ALA A 548 13.22 -3.90 -28.44
CA ALA A 548 12.10 -3.67 -29.35
C ALA A 548 10.91 -2.98 -28.68
N SER A 549 10.77 -3.07 -27.36
CA SER A 549 9.68 -2.43 -26.60
C SER A 549 9.67 -0.91 -26.76
N SER A 550 8.48 -0.32 -26.90
CA SER A 550 8.29 1.14 -26.94
C SER A 550 7.61 1.73 -25.70
N GLY A 551 7.04 0.89 -24.83
CA GLY A 551 6.30 1.31 -23.64
C GLY A 551 7.19 1.82 -22.50
N ASP A 552 6.60 2.63 -21.62
CA ASP A 552 7.27 3.17 -20.41
C ASP A 552 7.66 2.04 -19.44
N ILE A 553 6.79 1.03 -19.33
CA ILE A 553 6.94 -0.14 -18.49
C ILE A 553 7.09 -1.38 -19.37
N VAL A 554 7.99 -2.28 -19.00
CA VAL A 554 8.11 -3.61 -19.61
C VAL A 554 7.66 -4.66 -18.59
N SER A 555 6.79 -5.58 -19.02
CA SER A 555 6.34 -6.72 -18.22
C SER A 555 6.60 -8.04 -18.95
N LYS A 556 7.27 -8.97 -18.28
CA LYS A 556 7.52 -10.32 -18.80
C LYS A 556 6.29 -11.19 -18.56
N MET A 557 5.92 -11.97 -19.58
CA MET A 557 4.94 -13.05 -19.48
C MET A 557 5.51 -14.35 -20.07
N ASP A 558 5.39 -15.43 -19.31
CA ASP A 558 5.70 -16.79 -19.78
C ASP A 558 4.55 -17.36 -20.63
N ASP A 559 4.86 -18.29 -21.54
CA ASP A 559 3.93 -18.78 -22.55
C ASP A 559 2.93 -19.84 -22.05
N ASP A 560 3.14 -20.41 -20.87
CA ASP A 560 2.36 -21.53 -20.32
C ASP A 560 1.60 -21.22 -19.02
N ASP A 561 1.85 -20.06 -18.40
CA ASP A 561 1.17 -19.58 -17.20
C ASP A 561 -0.14 -18.84 -17.51
N PHE A 562 -0.99 -18.67 -16.50
CA PHE A 562 -2.22 -17.91 -16.64
C PHE A 562 -2.09 -16.49 -16.11
N TYR A 563 -2.53 -15.55 -16.92
CA TYR A 563 -2.65 -14.12 -16.61
C TYR A 563 -4.12 -13.73 -16.74
N GLY A 564 -4.73 -13.25 -15.65
CA GLY A 564 -6.10 -12.76 -15.60
C GLY A 564 -6.25 -11.36 -16.21
N ALA A 565 -7.49 -10.87 -16.34
CA ALA A 565 -7.78 -9.63 -17.07
C ALA A 565 -7.10 -8.39 -16.47
N HIS A 566 -7.00 -8.30 -15.15
CA HIS A 566 -6.38 -7.16 -14.47
C HIS A 566 -4.93 -7.42 -14.04
N TYR A 567 -4.27 -8.44 -14.57
CA TYR A 567 -2.91 -8.80 -14.15
C TYR A 567 -1.91 -7.65 -14.36
N LEU A 568 -1.86 -7.07 -15.56
CA LEU A 568 -0.95 -5.96 -15.86
C LEU A 568 -1.37 -4.69 -15.13
N GLU A 569 -2.67 -4.41 -15.07
CA GLU A 569 -3.23 -3.26 -14.34
C GLU A 569 -2.77 -3.28 -12.87
N ASP A 570 -2.91 -4.43 -12.20
CA ASP A 570 -2.52 -4.62 -10.79
C ASP A 570 -1.00 -4.37 -10.60
N LEU A 571 -0.14 -4.84 -11.52
CA LEU A 571 1.32 -4.63 -11.43
C LEU A 571 1.74 -3.18 -11.75
N VAL A 572 1.08 -2.51 -12.69
CA VAL A 572 1.31 -1.09 -12.99
C VAL A 572 0.91 -0.23 -11.79
N ASN A 573 -0.25 -0.51 -11.21
CA ASN A 573 -0.72 0.15 -9.98
C ASN A 573 0.27 -0.09 -8.83
N ALA A 574 0.76 -1.32 -8.68
CA ALA A 574 1.77 -1.65 -7.69
C ALA A 574 3.09 -0.89 -7.89
N LYS A 575 3.54 -0.71 -9.13
CA LYS A 575 4.71 0.10 -9.43
C LYS A 575 4.49 1.58 -9.11
N MET A 576 3.30 2.12 -9.37
CA MET A 576 2.93 3.49 -9.02
C MET A 576 3.02 3.73 -7.51
N TYR A 577 2.31 2.95 -6.69
CA TYR A 577 2.26 3.22 -5.25
C TYR A 577 3.56 2.82 -4.52
N SER A 578 4.23 1.74 -4.94
CA SER A 578 5.47 1.29 -4.27
C SER A 578 6.69 2.13 -4.65
N GLY A 579 6.73 2.66 -5.87
CA GLY A 579 7.93 3.29 -6.41
C GLY A 579 9.11 2.32 -6.56
N ALA A 580 8.87 1.00 -6.50
CA ALA A 580 9.92 0.02 -6.61
C ALA A 580 10.50 -0.04 -8.03
N ASP A 581 11.78 -0.40 -8.13
CA ASP A 581 12.45 -0.58 -9.41
C ASP A 581 11.85 -1.78 -10.16
N ILE A 582 11.72 -2.91 -9.46
CA ILE A 582 11.07 -4.14 -9.92
C ILE A 582 9.81 -4.42 -9.12
N VAL A 583 8.73 -4.74 -9.82
CA VAL A 583 7.47 -5.26 -9.25
C VAL A 583 7.17 -6.63 -9.86
N GLY A 584 6.60 -7.53 -9.06
CA GLY A 584 6.10 -8.82 -9.51
C GLY A 584 5.25 -9.50 -8.45
N LYS A 585 4.97 -10.80 -8.63
CA LYS A 585 4.21 -11.60 -7.66
C LYS A 585 5.12 -12.65 -7.01
N ALA A 586 5.22 -12.60 -5.68
CA ALA A 586 5.88 -13.64 -4.89
C ALA A 586 4.86 -14.64 -4.35
N SER A 587 3.82 -14.12 -3.68
CA SER A 587 2.61 -14.87 -3.34
C SER A 587 1.86 -15.21 -4.63
N SER A 588 1.61 -16.49 -4.88
CA SER A 588 0.88 -16.88 -6.09
C SER A 588 0.17 -18.20 -5.92
N TYR A 589 -0.84 -18.39 -6.76
CA TYR A 589 -1.48 -19.67 -6.93
C TYR A 589 -0.62 -20.60 -7.80
N ILE A 590 -0.62 -21.89 -7.47
CA ILE A 590 -0.01 -22.94 -8.29
C ILE A 590 -1.02 -24.06 -8.45
N HIS A 591 -1.40 -24.36 -9.69
CA HIS A 591 -2.36 -25.41 -10.00
C HIS A 591 -1.67 -26.67 -10.50
N PHE A 592 -2.00 -27.80 -9.87
CA PHE A 592 -1.48 -29.11 -10.21
C PHE A 592 -2.56 -29.93 -10.90
N GLU A 593 -2.47 -30.06 -12.22
CA GLU A 593 -3.46 -30.80 -13.04
C GLU A 593 -3.61 -32.25 -12.57
N SER A 594 -2.49 -32.90 -12.21
CA SER A 594 -2.47 -34.29 -11.75
C SER A 594 -3.24 -34.52 -10.44
N LYS A 595 -3.49 -33.44 -9.67
CA LYS A 595 -4.23 -33.47 -8.40
C LYS A 595 -5.56 -32.73 -8.47
N ASN A 596 -5.82 -32.05 -9.58
CA ASN A 596 -6.92 -31.09 -9.73
C ASN A 596 -7.03 -30.13 -8.53
N ALA A 597 -5.89 -29.65 -8.04
CA ALA A 597 -5.78 -28.89 -6.80
C ALA A 597 -4.90 -27.67 -6.97
N THR A 598 -5.30 -26.57 -6.35
CA THR A 598 -4.57 -25.30 -6.36
C THR A 598 -4.12 -24.96 -4.95
N ILE A 599 -2.84 -24.60 -4.81
CA ILE A 599 -2.27 -24.10 -3.55
C ILE A 599 -2.01 -22.60 -3.64
N LEU A 600 -1.90 -21.93 -2.50
CA LEU A 600 -1.33 -20.59 -2.39
C LEU A 600 0.09 -20.67 -1.83
N SER A 601 1.08 -20.49 -2.70
CA SER A 601 2.51 -20.54 -2.34
C SER A 601 3.00 -19.16 -1.90
N TYR A 602 3.89 -19.11 -0.90
CA TYR A 602 4.44 -17.87 -0.33
C TYR A 602 3.38 -16.84 0.10
N ALA A 603 2.27 -17.28 0.69
CA ALA A 603 1.14 -16.42 1.09
C ALA A 603 1.55 -15.20 1.92
N ALA A 604 2.56 -15.35 2.78
CA ALA A 604 3.04 -14.26 3.60
C ALA A 604 3.66 -13.13 2.75
N SER A 605 4.25 -13.43 1.58
CA SER A 605 5.06 -12.50 0.79
C SER A 605 4.26 -11.48 -0.03
N GLU A 606 2.95 -11.37 0.18
CA GLU A 606 2.11 -10.37 -0.47
C GLU A 606 2.35 -8.97 0.12
N ASN A 607 2.23 -7.94 -0.74
CA ASN A 607 2.29 -6.52 -0.41
C ASN A 607 3.50 -6.08 0.42
N ARG A 608 4.70 -6.47 -0.02
CA ARG A 608 5.96 -6.17 0.68
C ARG A 608 7.16 -6.01 -0.23
N PHE A 609 8.11 -5.20 0.21
CA PHE A 609 9.46 -5.23 -0.33
C PHE A 609 10.13 -6.57 0.01
N THR A 610 10.88 -7.09 -0.95
CA THR A 610 11.43 -8.44 -0.94
C THR A 610 12.71 -8.49 -1.77
N ASN A 611 13.35 -9.64 -1.84
CA ASN A 611 14.44 -9.95 -2.77
C ASN A 611 14.04 -11.01 -3.81
N PHE A 612 12.75 -11.34 -3.86
CA PHE A 612 12.22 -12.40 -4.70
C PHE A 612 10.81 -12.08 -5.19
N VAL A 613 10.62 -12.17 -6.50
CA VAL A 613 9.35 -12.31 -7.20
C VAL A 613 9.52 -13.41 -8.25
N ARG A 614 8.41 -13.96 -8.76
CA ARG A 614 8.48 -14.97 -9.81
C ARG A 614 8.98 -14.35 -11.11
N GLY A 615 9.86 -15.07 -11.78
CA GLY A 615 10.45 -14.66 -13.05
C GLY A 615 9.41 -14.33 -14.12
N ALA A 616 8.36 -15.14 -14.23
CA ALA A 616 7.20 -14.93 -15.10
C ALA A 616 6.40 -13.64 -14.82
N THR A 617 6.77 -12.87 -13.80
CA THR A 617 6.03 -11.68 -13.36
C THR A 617 6.84 -10.39 -13.30
N LEU A 618 8.07 -10.43 -13.79
CA LEU A 618 8.98 -9.29 -13.76
C LEU A 618 8.40 -8.09 -14.51
N THR A 619 8.18 -7.00 -13.79
CA THR A 619 7.67 -5.74 -14.33
C THR A 619 8.52 -4.58 -13.83
N ALA A 620 9.08 -3.78 -14.72
CA ALA A 620 9.92 -2.63 -14.38
C ALA A 620 9.84 -1.55 -15.46
N ASP A 621 10.40 -0.36 -15.17
CA ASP A 621 10.52 0.67 -16.20
C ASP A 621 11.48 0.16 -17.28
N ARG A 622 11.19 0.48 -18.54
CA ARG A 622 12.00 0.04 -19.69
C ARG A 622 13.48 0.40 -19.53
N ASP A 623 13.74 1.60 -19.01
CA ASP A 623 15.10 2.11 -18.79
C ASP A 623 15.91 1.24 -17.80
N LEU A 624 15.25 0.60 -16.82
CA LEU A 624 15.93 -0.31 -15.91
C LEU A 624 16.44 -1.56 -16.64
N PHE A 625 15.62 -2.17 -17.49
CA PHE A 625 16.03 -3.34 -18.26
C PHE A 625 17.14 -3.02 -19.26
N LEU A 626 17.18 -1.78 -19.79
CA LEU A 626 18.26 -1.33 -20.65
C LEU A 626 19.56 -1.06 -19.88
N ALA A 627 19.46 -0.51 -18.67
CA ALA A 627 20.60 -0.24 -17.82
C ALA A 627 21.21 -1.51 -17.22
N VAL A 628 20.37 -2.49 -16.85
CA VAL A 628 20.76 -3.79 -16.30
C VAL A 628 20.17 -4.90 -17.20
N PRO A 629 20.86 -5.28 -18.28
CA PRO A 629 20.34 -6.31 -19.18
C PRO A 629 20.37 -7.71 -18.53
N PHE A 630 19.51 -8.61 -19.00
CA PHE A 630 19.55 -10.02 -18.59
C PHE A 630 20.88 -10.65 -19.01
N GLN A 631 21.49 -11.44 -18.13
CA GLN A 631 22.70 -12.20 -18.46
C GLN A 631 22.43 -13.24 -19.54
N ASP A 632 23.44 -13.52 -20.37
CA ASP A 632 23.38 -14.48 -21.49
C ASP A 632 23.33 -15.94 -21.00
N LEU A 633 22.21 -16.32 -20.38
CA LEU A 633 21.99 -17.60 -19.71
C LEU A 633 20.74 -18.29 -20.27
N HIS A 634 20.78 -19.62 -20.32
CA HIS A 634 19.63 -20.44 -20.70
C HIS A 634 18.63 -20.67 -19.55
N ARG A 635 19.06 -20.47 -18.30
CA ARG A 635 18.26 -20.66 -17.09
C ARG A 635 18.73 -19.71 -15.99
N SER A 636 17.81 -19.34 -15.10
CA SER A 636 18.07 -18.48 -13.94
C SER A 636 18.50 -17.05 -14.30
N GLU A 637 18.21 -16.62 -15.52
CA GLU A 637 18.33 -15.25 -16.01
C GLU A 637 17.50 -14.29 -15.15
N ASP A 638 16.26 -14.64 -14.80
CA ASP A 638 15.39 -13.82 -13.94
C ASP A 638 15.97 -13.60 -12.54
N SER A 639 16.35 -14.70 -11.86
CA SER A 639 16.96 -14.63 -10.53
C SER A 639 18.29 -13.89 -10.53
N THR A 640 18.99 -13.87 -11.66
CA THR A 640 20.25 -13.13 -11.82
C THR A 640 19.98 -11.66 -12.03
N PHE A 641 19.04 -11.29 -12.90
CA PHE A 641 18.57 -9.92 -13.09
C PHE A 641 18.11 -9.27 -11.78
N ILE A 642 17.26 -9.96 -11.00
CA ILE A 642 16.81 -9.47 -9.69
C ILE A 642 18.00 -9.18 -8.76
N ARG A 643 18.99 -10.09 -8.71
CA ARG A 643 20.18 -9.93 -7.86
C ARG A 643 21.08 -8.79 -8.32
N GLU A 644 21.23 -8.60 -9.62
CA GLU A 644 22.06 -7.52 -10.19
C GLU A 644 21.43 -6.15 -9.93
N VAL A 645 20.12 -6.00 -10.13
CA VAL A 645 19.40 -4.77 -9.77
C VAL A 645 19.48 -4.51 -8.27
N ALA A 646 19.31 -5.54 -7.42
CA ALA A 646 19.49 -5.37 -5.99
C ALA A 646 20.94 -4.97 -5.60
N ALA A 647 21.94 -5.48 -6.31
CA ALA A 647 23.34 -5.13 -6.09
C ALA A 647 23.67 -3.67 -6.45
N THR A 648 22.88 -3.02 -7.31
CA THR A 648 22.97 -1.58 -7.59
C THR A 648 22.14 -0.72 -6.62
N GLY A 649 21.57 -1.31 -5.57
CA GLY A 649 20.70 -0.63 -4.60
C GLY A 649 19.23 -0.56 -5.02
N GLY A 650 18.86 -1.23 -6.12
CA GLY A 650 17.48 -1.29 -6.60
C GLY A 650 16.58 -2.11 -5.67
N SER A 651 15.31 -1.74 -5.65
CA SER A 651 14.27 -2.29 -4.80
C SER A 651 13.35 -3.24 -5.57
N VAL A 652 12.86 -4.28 -4.87
CA VAL A 652 11.92 -5.25 -5.43
C VAL A 652 10.69 -5.32 -4.55
N TYR A 653 9.52 -5.21 -5.15
CA TYR A 653 8.23 -5.26 -4.46
C TYR A 653 7.36 -6.42 -4.97
N ALA A 654 6.83 -7.20 -4.03
CA ALA A 654 5.84 -8.23 -4.30
C ALA A 654 4.43 -7.68 -4.10
N ALA A 655 3.65 -7.66 -5.18
CA ALA A 655 2.26 -7.22 -5.22
C ALA A 655 1.29 -8.28 -4.67
N ASP A 656 0.00 -8.09 -4.95
CA ASP A 656 -1.09 -9.01 -4.62
C ASP A 656 -0.94 -10.39 -5.31
N ARG A 657 -1.70 -11.38 -4.84
CA ARG A 657 -1.71 -12.76 -5.38
C ARG A 657 -2.70 -13.01 -6.53
N PHE A 658 -3.58 -12.06 -6.85
CA PHE A 658 -4.69 -12.25 -7.79
C PHE A 658 -4.23 -12.21 -9.24
N ASN A 659 -5.12 -12.65 -10.15
CA ASN A 659 -4.95 -12.61 -11.60
C ASN A 659 -3.71 -13.36 -12.12
N PHE A 660 -3.12 -14.26 -11.35
CA PHE A 660 -1.95 -15.03 -11.78
C PHE A 660 -1.92 -16.41 -11.12
N TRP A 661 -1.69 -17.44 -11.92
CA TRP A 661 -1.38 -18.77 -11.40
C TRP A 661 -0.41 -19.53 -12.30
N VAL A 662 0.46 -20.30 -11.64
CA VAL A 662 1.47 -21.12 -12.31
C VAL A 662 0.87 -22.46 -12.71
N ARG A 663 1.02 -22.85 -13.98
CA ARG A 663 0.50 -24.12 -14.47
C ARG A 663 1.50 -25.25 -14.30
N ARG A 664 1.12 -26.28 -13.54
CA ARG A 664 1.88 -27.54 -13.44
C ARG A 664 1.15 -28.65 -14.16
N SER A 665 1.50 -28.81 -15.44
CA SER A 665 0.94 -29.86 -16.30
C SER A 665 1.17 -31.27 -15.77
N ALA A 666 0.19 -32.16 -15.99
CA ALA A 666 0.33 -33.59 -15.72
C ALA A 666 1.38 -34.27 -16.62
N ASN A 667 1.65 -33.72 -17.81
CA ASN A 667 2.65 -34.26 -18.73
C ASN A 667 4.04 -33.64 -18.47
N LYS A 668 4.94 -34.43 -17.88
CA LYS A 668 6.27 -33.96 -17.47
C LYS A 668 7.21 -33.55 -18.61
N ALA A 669 6.91 -33.92 -19.86
CA ALA A 669 7.70 -33.55 -21.03
C ALA A 669 7.64 -32.03 -21.36
N HIS A 670 6.70 -31.29 -20.77
CA HIS A 670 6.50 -29.86 -21.02
C HIS A 670 7.09 -28.93 -19.94
N HIS A 671 7.68 -29.45 -18.86
CA HIS A 671 8.19 -28.64 -17.75
C HIS A 671 9.58 -28.06 -17.99
N THR A 672 9.70 -26.74 -17.95
CA THR A 672 10.98 -26.02 -17.84
C THR A 672 11.52 -25.98 -16.40
N TRP A 673 10.66 -26.18 -15.39
CA TRP A 673 11.01 -26.18 -13.97
C TRP A 673 11.22 -27.59 -13.40
N THR A 674 12.44 -27.85 -12.89
CA THR A 674 12.90 -29.16 -12.39
C THR A 674 12.56 -29.45 -10.92
N VAL A 675 11.86 -28.55 -10.21
CA VAL A 675 11.45 -28.80 -8.82
C VAL A 675 10.38 -29.89 -8.80
N GLU A 676 10.54 -30.87 -7.91
CA GLU A 676 9.59 -31.98 -7.77
C GLU A 676 8.21 -31.45 -7.33
N ASP A 677 7.14 -31.92 -7.98
CA ASP A 677 5.77 -31.46 -7.69
C ASP A 677 5.38 -31.67 -6.22
N ARG A 678 5.96 -32.68 -5.56
CA ARG A 678 5.75 -32.92 -4.12
C ARG A 678 6.27 -31.77 -3.26
N GLU A 679 7.42 -31.19 -3.61
CA GLU A 679 8.02 -30.09 -2.85
C GLU A 679 7.26 -28.79 -3.09
N LEU A 680 6.87 -28.51 -4.34
CA LEU A 680 6.04 -27.35 -4.66
C LEU A 680 4.67 -27.46 -4.01
N PHE A 681 4.03 -28.64 -4.03
CA PHE A 681 2.73 -28.84 -3.39
C PHE A 681 2.79 -28.61 -1.87
N ALA A 682 3.95 -28.86 -1.24
CA ALA A 682 4.18 -28.62 0.19
C ALA A 682 4.51 -27.15 0.52
N SER A 683 4.63 -26.26 -0.49
CA SER A 683 4.99 -24.85 -0.28
C SER A 683 3.84 -23.94 0.19
N GLY A 684 2.62 -24.48 0.30
CA GLY A 684 1.46 -23.71 0.71
C GLY A 684 0.20 -24.54 0.93
N PRO A 685 -0.83 -23.98 1.57
CA PRO A 685 -2.11 -24.67 1.77
C PRO A 685 -2.87 -24.81 0.44
N VAL A 686 -3.63 -25.90 0.31
CA VAL A 686 -4.65 -26.05 -0.74
C VAL A 686 -5.76 -25.04 -0.49
N VAL A 687 -6.06 -24.23 -1.50
CA VAL A 687 -7.10 -23.18 -1.45
C VAL A 687 -8.33 -23.52 -2.27
N SER A 688 -8.21 -24.42 -3.25
CA SER A 688 -9.33 -24.87 -4.08
C SER A 688 -9.02 -26.17 -4.82
N TYR A 689 -10.08 -26.84 -5.28
CA TYR A 689 -10.05 -27.93 -6.25
C TYR A 689 -10.84 -27.50 -7.50
N GLY A 690 -10.48 -28.03 -8.67
CA GLY A 690 -11.09 -27.62 -9.94
C GLY A 690 -10.33 -26.50 -10.65
N ASP A 691 -11.00 -25.84 -11.59
CA ASP A 691 -10.41 -24.80 -12.44
C ASP A 691 -10.03 -23.55 -11.61
N PRO A 692 -8.75 -23.14 -11.58
CA PRO A 692 -8.32 -21.92 -10.91
C PRO A 692 -8.96 -20.63 -11.46
N SER A 693 -9.35 -20.62 -12.73
CA SER A 693 -9.85 -19.42 -13.40
C SER A 693 -11.08 -18.82 -12.71
N GLU A 694 -11.89 -19.66 -12.05
CA GLU A 694 -13.12 -19.27 -11.37
C GLU A 694 -12.90 -18.46 -10.08
N PHE A 695 -11.71 -18.55 -9.45
CA PHE A 695 -11.47 -17.90 -8.15
C PHE A 695 -10.19 -17.09 -8.04
N VAL A 696 -9.25 -17.23 -8.97
CA VAL A 696 -7.98 -16.47 -8.96
C VAL A 696 -8.20 -14.98 -9.32
N GLY A 697 -9.26 -14.68 -10.06
CA GLY A 697 -9.69 -13.30 -10.27
C GLY A 697 -10.12 -12.63 -8.96
N ALA A 698 -9.69 -11.39 -8.77
CA ALA A 698 -10.24 -10.49 -7.76
C ALA A 698 -11.30 -9.60 -8.39
#